data_AF-A0A8C6IE15-F1
#
_entry.id   AF-A0A8C6IE15-F1
#
_cell.length_a   1.000
_cell.length_b   1.000
_cell.length_c   1.000
_cell.angle_alpha   90.00
_cell.angle_beta   90.00
_cell.angle_gamma   90.00
#
_symmetry.space_group_name_H-M   'P 1'
#
loop_
_entity.id
_entity.type
_entity.pdbx_description
1 polymer ?
#
loop_
_entity_poly.entity_id
_entity_poly.type
_entity_poly.pdbx_seq_one_letter_code
_entity_poly.pdbx_strand_id
1 'polypeptide(L)'
;IYLTSQFTCFILQAVENLCSHKISANLYKQLRQICEDHIKAQIHQFREYPFQKKIVLFLKKIDRCWQNHCRQMIMIRSIFLFLDRTYVLQNSMLPSIWDMGLELFRAHIISDQKVQTKTIDGILLLIERERNGEAIDRSLLRSLLSMLSDLQIYQDSFEQQFLQETNRLYAAEGQKLMQEREVPEYLHHVNKRLEEEADRLITYLDQTTQKSLIASVEKQLLGEHLTAILQKGLNSLLDENRIQDLSLLYQLFSRVRGGVQVLLQQWIEYIKAFGSTIVINPEKDKTMVQELLDFKDKVDHIIDTCFLKNEKFINAMKEAFETFINKRPNKPAELIAKYVDSKLRAGNKEATDEELEKMLDKIMIIFRFIYECGAAFTSKLEGMFKDMELSKDIMIQFKQYMQNQNVPGNIELTVNILTMGYWPTYVPMEVHLPPEMVKLQEIFKTFYLGKHSGRKLQWQSTLGHCVLKAEFKEGKKELQVSLFQTMVLLMFNEGEEFSLEEIKHATGIEDGELRRTLQSLACGKARVLAKNPKGKDIEDGDKFICNDDFKHKLFRIKINQIQMKETVEEQASTTERVFQDRQYQIDAAIVRIMKMRKTLSHNLLVSEVYNQLKFPVKPADLKKRIESLIDRDYMERDKENPNQYNYIA
;
A
#
# COMPACT_ATOMS: atom_id res chain seq x y z
N ILE A 1 -60.58 26.19 37.79
CA ILE A 1 -60.49 24.92 37.01
C ILE A 1 -61.88 24.32 36.78
N TYR A 2 -62.67 24.01 37.81
CA TYR A 2 -64.05 23.47 37.64
C TYR A 2 -65.03 24.41 36.91
N LEU A 3 -65.07 25.70 37.26
CA LEU A 3 -65.93 26.71 36.61
C LEU A 3 -65.58 26.94 35.13
N THR A 4 -64.29 26.99 34.80
CA THR A 4 -63.79 27.10 33.42
C THR A 4 -64.16 25.87 32.59
N SER A 5 -64.13 24.66 33.15
CA SER A 5 -64.48 23.43 32.42
C SER A 5 -65.98 23.35 32.11
N GLN A 6 -66.86 23.73 33.03
CA GLN A 6 -68.30 23.78 32.77
C GLN A 6 -68.67 24.83 31.72
N PHE A 7 -68.00 25.98 31.74
CA PHE A 7 -68.22 27.03 30.75
C PHE A 7 -67.77 26.58 29.35
N THR A 8 -66.63 25.89 29.25
CA THR A 8 -66.16 25.31 27.97
C THR A 8 -67.12 24.26 27.43
N CYS A 9 -67.66 23.36 28.26
CA CYS A 9 -68.67 22.39 27.85
C CYS A 9 -69.98 23.06 27.38
N PHE A 10 -70.41 24.12 28.05
CA PHE A 10 -71.60 24.87 27.65
C PHE A 10 -71.41 25.56 26.29
N ILE A 11 -70.24 26.17 26.04
CA ILE A 11 -69.93 26.79 24.75
C ILE A 11 -69.82 25.74 23.65
N LEU A 12 -69.20 24.58 23.92
CA LEU A 12 -69.14 23.45 22.97
C LEU A 12 -70.54 23.04 22.50
N GLN A 13 -71.46 22.86 23.45
CA GLN A 13 -72.83 22.46 23.15
C GLN A 13 -73.62 23.57 22.45
N ALA A 14 -73.32 24.84 22.73
CA ALA A 14 -73.86 25.97 22.00
C ALA A 14 -73.37 26.01 20.54
N VAL A 15 -72.09 25.73 20.28
CA VAL A 15 -71.53 25.63 18.92
C VAL A 15 -72.15 24.47 18.16
N GLU A 16 -72.35 23.31 18.80
CA GLU A 16 -73.02 22.14 18.22
C GLU A 16 -74.47 22.45 17.79
N ASN A 17 -75.23 23.11 18.67
CA ASN A 17 -76.59 23.54 18.36
C ASN A 17 -76.62 24.57 17.21
N LEU A 18 -75.75 25.57 17.24
CA LEU A 18 -75.66 26.60 16.19
C LEU A 18 -75.25 26.02 14.82
N CYS A 19 -74.34 25.05 14.80
CA CYS A 19 -73.93 24.36 13.58
C CYS A 19 -75.08 23.50 12.99
N SER A 20 -75.90 22.90 13.86
CA SER A 20 -77.06 22.10 13.46
C SER A 20 -78.17 22.93 12.78
N HIS A 21 -78.20 24.26 13.01
CA HIS A 21 -79.14 25.20 12.39
C HIS A 21 -78.66 25.82 11.05
N LYS A 22 -77.67 25.22 10.36
CA LYS A 22 -77.10 25.70 9.08
C LYS A 22 -76.40 27.07 9.11
N ILE A 23 -75.98 27.56 10.29
CA ILE A 23 -75.29 28.86 10.44
C ILE A 23 -73.75 28.73 10.38
N SER A 24 -73.22 27.52 10.18
CA SER A 24 -71.80 27.18 10.27
C SER A 24 -70.88 28.04 9.39
N ALA A 25 -71.32 28.42 8.18
CA ALA A 25 -70.55 29.25 7.26
C ALA A 25 -70.26 30.66 7.82
N ASN A 26 -71.30 31.31 8.37
CA ASN A 26 -71.18 32.64 8.97
C ASN A 26 -70.36 32.59 10.26
N LEU A 27 -70.50 31.51 11.04
CA LEU A 27 -69.75 31.31 12.27
C LEU A 27 -68.24 31.19 12.01
N TYR A 28 -67.84 30.40 11.01
CA TYR A 28 -66.44 30.29 10.60
C TYR A 28 -65.89 31.64 10.12
N LYS A 29 -66.65 32.38 9.30
CA LYS A 29 -66.25 33.70 8.80
C LYS A 29 -66.05 34.71 9.94
N GLN A 30 -66.95 34.73 10.91
CA GLN A 30 -66.84 35.60 12.09
C GLN A 30 -65.64 35.23 12.96
N LEU A 31 -65.42 33.92 13.20
CA LEU A 31 -64.27 33.45 13.95
C LEU A 31 -62.95 33.85 13.28
N ARG A 32 -62.85 33.67 11.96
CA ARG A 32 -61.67 34.10 11.18
C ARG A 32 -61.42 35.59 11.32
N GLN A 33 -62.46 36.41 11.19
CA GLN A 33 -62.33 37.88 11.29
C GLN A 33 -61.81 38.32 12.66
N ILE A 34 -62.35 37.76 13.75
CA ILE A 34 -61.93 38.10 15.12
C ILE A 34 -60.47 37.69 15.36
N CYS A 35 -60.08 36.49 14.92
CA CYS A 35 -58.69 36.04 14.99
C CYS A 35 -57.76 36.94 14.17
N GLU A 36 -58.18 37.33 12.97
CA GLU A 36 -57.42 38.21 12.07
C GLU A 36 -57.20 39.60 12.70
N ASP A 37 -58.25 40.21 13.25
CA ASP A 37 -58.16 41.52 13.90
C ASP A 37 -57.24 41.48 15.14
N HIS A 38 -57.31 40.40 15.92
CA HIS A 38 -56.42 40.19 17.06
C HIS A 38 -54.94 40.09 16.63
N ILE A 39 -54.65 39.29 15.60
CA ILE A 39 -53.27 39.10 15.10
C ILE A 39 -52.73 40.41 14.49
N LYS A 40 -53.55 41.15 13.73
CA LYS A 40 -53.15 42.47 13.21
C LYS A 40 -52.77 43.44 14.33
N ALA A 41 -53.50 43.45 15.44
CA ALA A 41 -53.14 44.28 16.59
C ALA A 41 -51.77 43.91 17.19
N GLN A 42 -51.34 42.64 17.08
CA GLN A 42 -50.04 42.17 17.57
C GLN A 42 -48.85 42.62 16.70
N ILE A 43 -49.03 43.18 15.50
CA ILE A 43 -47.88 43.55 14.65
C ILE A 43 -47.13 44.80 15.16
N HIS A 44 -47.85 45.73 15.79
CA HIS A 44 -47.32 47.04 16.18
C HIS A 44 -46.15 46.92 17.16
N GLN A 45 -46.20 45.93 18.05
CA GLN A 45 -45.16 45.66 19.05
C GLN A 45 -43.82 45.15 18.46
N PHE A 46 -43.77 44.81 17.17
CA PHE A 46 -42.55 44.36 16.47
C PHE A 46 -41.95 45.43 15.55
N ARG A 47 -42.77 46.33 14.99
CA ARG A 47 -42.31 47.38 14.06
C ARG A 47 -41.39 48.42 14.70
N GLU A 48 -41.60 48.75 15.97
CA GLU A 48 -40.88 49.82 16.68
C GLU A 48 -39.57 49.37 17.37
N TYR A 49 -39.15 48.10 17.20
CA TYR A 49 -38.04 47.55 17.98
C TYR A 49 -36.65 47.93 17.39
N PRO A 50 -35.73 48.57 18.16
CA PRO A 50 -34.39 48.94 17.69
C PRO A 50 -33.49 47.71 17.45
N PHE A 51 -32.76 47.70 16.32
CA PHE A 51 -32.08 46.51 15.80
C PHE A 51 -30.77 46.12 16.52
N GLN A 52 -29.87 47.07 16.80
CA GLN A 52 -28.44 46.72 16.99
C GLN A 52 -28.00 46.23 18.39
N LYS A 53 -28.79 46.38 19.46
CA LYS A 53 -28.38 45.95 20.82
C LYS A 53 -29.29 44.89 21.48
N LYS A 54 -30.39 44.51 20.86
CA LYS A 54 -31.44 43.69 21.49
C LYS A 54 -32.04 42.63 20.57
N ILE A 55 -31.29 42.12 19.59
CA ILE A 55 -31.81 41.13 18.64
C ILE A 55 -32.29 39.84 19.33
N VAL A 56 -31.58 39.36 20.35
CA VAL A 56 -32.00 38.19 21.16
C VAL A 56 -33.33 38.45 21.87
N LEU A 57 -33.54 39.67 22.37
CA LEU A 57 -34.81 40.04 23.02
C LEU A 57 -35.95 40.13 22.00
N PHE A 58 -35.67 40.61 20.79
CA PHE A 58 -36.63 40.59 19.68
C PHE A 58 -37.04 39.16 19.33
N LEU A 59 -36.07 38.25 19.15
CA LEU A 59 -36.32 36.84 18.86
C LEU A 59 -37.14 36.16 19.97
N LYS A 60 -36.80 36.39 21.25
CA LYS A 60 -37.60 35.90 22.39
C LYS A 60 -39.02 36.45 22.42
N LYS A 61 -39.24 37.67 21.92
CA LYS A 61 -40.57 38.27 21.84
C LYS A 61 -41.41 37.63 20.73
N ILE A 62 -40.81 37.38 19.56
CA ILE A 62 -41.44 36.63 18.46
C ILE A 62 -41.80 35.22 18.92
N ASP A 63 -40.86 34.51 19.53
CA ASP A 63 -41.06 33.15 20.05
C ASP A 63 -42.21 33.09 21.08
N ARG A 64 -42.23 34.01 22.04
CA ARG A 64 -43.33 34.09 23.02
C ARG A 64 -44.68 34.39 22.36
N CYS A 65 -44.70 35.26 21.36
CA CYS A 65 -45.92 35.58 20.62
C CYS A 65 -46.44 34.35 19.87
N TRP A 66 -45.55 33.60 19.23
CA TRP A 66 -45.86 32.36 18.55
C TRP A 66 -46.40 31.28 19.50
N GLN A 67 -45.69 31.01 20.60
CA GLN A 67 -46.12 30.02 21.59
C GLN A 67 -47.49 30.36 22.20
N ASN A 68 -47.75 31.65 22.46
CA ASN A 68 -49.05 32.10 22.93
C ASN A 68 -50.13 31.90 21.88
N HIS A 69 -49.87 32.27 20.62
CA HIS A 69 -50.78 32.06 19.49
C HIS A 69 -51.13 30.58 19.33
N CYS A 70 -50.15 29.68 19.31
CA CYS A 70 -50.38 28.23 19.23
C CYS A 70 -51.25 27.71 20.38
N ARG A 71 -50.95 28.10 21.63
CA ARG A 71 -51.75 27.68 22.80
C ARG A 71 -53.20 28.17 22.70
N GLN A 72 -53.38 29.43 22.30
CA GLN A 72 -54.71 30.02 22.12
C GLN A 72 -55.47 29.34 20.99
N MET A 73 -54.82 29.06 19.86
CA MET A 73 -55.45 28.38 18.73
C MET A 73 -55.83 26.92 19.04
N ILE A 74 -55.03 26.19 19.83
CA ILE A 74 -55.41 24.86 20.33
C ILE A 74 -56.69 24.97 21.17
N MET A 75 -56.77 25.93 22.08
CA MET A 75 -57.97 26.14 22.90
C MET A 75 -59.19 26.52 22.06
N ILE A 76 -59.03 27.43 21.09
CA ILE A 76 -60.10 27.81 20.16
C ILE A 76 -60.57 26.59 19.37
N ARG A 77 -59.64 25.79 18.81
CA ARG A 77 -59.97 24.55 18.10
C ARG A 77 -60.70 23.55 19.00
N SER A 78 -60.31 23.42 20.27
CA SER A 78 -61.01 22.56 21.23
C SER A 78 -62.44 23.03 21.50
N ILE A 79 -62.70 24.34 21.55
CA ILE A 79 -64.04 24.90 21.73
C ILE A 79 -64.90 24.74 20.47
N PHE A 80 -64.31 24.93 19.29
CA PHE A 80 -64.98 24.87 18.00
C PHE A 80 -64.78 23.51 17.30
N LEU A 81 -64.52 22.45 18.06
CA LEU A 81 -64.19 21.12 17.52
C LEU A 81 -65.30 20.57 16.62
N PHE A 82 -66.56 20.80 16.99
CA PHE A 82 -67.71 20.39 16.19
C PHE A 82 -67.74 21.11 14.83
N LEU A 83 -67.47 22.42 14.80
CA LEU A 83 -67.39 23.21 13.56
C LEU A 83 -66.26 22.72 12.66
N ASP A 84 -65.08 22.46 13.23
CA ASP A 84 -63.87 21.98 12.52
C ASP A 84 -64.11 20.58 11.91
N ARG A 85 -64.73 19.66 12.66
CA ARG A 85 -64.94 18.27 12.20
C ARG A 85 -66.17 18.03 11.34
N THR A 86 -67.17 18.91 11.37
CA THR A 86 -68.40 18.73 10.59
C THR A 86 -68.41 19.60 9.34
N TYR A 87 -68.38 20.92 9.51
CA TYR A 87 -68.49 21.85 8.40
C TYR A 87 -67.16 22.02 7.67
N VAL A 88 -66.06 22.32 8.37
CA VAL A 88 -64.76 22.59 7.72
C VAL A 88 -64.21 21.33 7.06
N LEU A 89 -64.27 20.18 7.74
CA LEU A 89 -63.81 18.90 7.18
C LEU A 89 -64.55 18.48 5.89
N GLN A 90 -65.82 18.85 5.73
CA GLN A 90 -66.61 18.56 4.52
C GLN A 90 -66.31 19.53 3.36
N ASN A 91 -65.65 20.66 3.62
CA ASN A 91 -65.37 21.70 2.65
C ASN A 91 -63.86 21.78 2.38
N SER A 92 -63.39 21.09 1.34
CA SER A 92 -61.96 21.06 0.98
C SER A 92 -61.32 22.42 0.66
N MET A 93 -62.13 23.44 0.36
CA MET A 93 -61.68 24.81 0.08
C MET A 93 -61.44 25.64 1.34
N LEU A 94 -61.85 25.17 2.52
CA LEU A 94 -61.69 25.88 3.79
C LEU A 94 -60.55 25.25 4.61
N PRO A 95 -59.56 26.03 5.07
CA PRO A 95 -58.53 25.52 5.95
C PRO A 95 -59.12 25.15 7.32
N SER A 96 -58.54 24.14 7.99
CA SER A 96 -58.89 23.82 9.37
C SER A 96 -58.72 25.05 10.27
N ILE A 97 -59.35 25.07 11.45
CA ILE A 97 -59.20 26.20 12.37
C ILE A 97 -57.71 26.41 12.73
N TRP A 98 -56.94 25.33 12.82
CA TRP A 98 -55.50 25.40 13.05
C TRP A 98 -54.77 26.04 11.86
N ASP A 99 -54.99 25.53 10.64
CA ASP A 99 -54.32 26.02 9.44
C ASP A 99 -54.69 27.47 9.12
N MET A 100 -55.93 27.88 9.40
CA MET A 100 -56.38 29.27 9.35
C MET A 100 -55.57 30.14 10.31
N GLY A 101 -55.34 29.66 11.55
CA GLY A 101 -54.50 30.36 12.51
C GLY A 101 -53.05 30.51 12.05
N LEU A 102 -52.50 29.49 11.39
CA LEU A 102 -51.16 29.53 10.79
C LEU A 102 -51.09 30.52 9.62
N GLU A 103 -52.07 30.49 8.72
CA GLU A 103 -52.18 31.38 7.57
C GLU A 103 -52.23 32.85 8.02
N LEU A 104 -53.05 33.17 9.03
CA LEU A 104 -53.17 34.52 9.57
C LEU A 104 -51.87 35.00 10.23
N PHE A 105 -51.19 34.14 11.00
CA PHE A 105 -49.92 34.49 11.63
C PHE A 105 -48.81 34.69 10.59
N ARG A 106 -48.75 33.83 9.56
CA ARG A 106 -47.86 33.99 8.42
C ARG A 106 -48.12 35.33 7.75
N ALA A 107 -49.35 35.58 7.31
CA ALA A 107 -49.71 36.75 6.50
C ALA A 107 -49.46 38.10 7.21
N HIS A 108 -49.79 38.19 8.50
CA HIS A 108 -49.78 39.47 9.21
C HIS A 108 -48.57 39.70 10.12
N ILE A 109 -47.88 38.66 10.59
CA ILE A 109 -46.71 38.80 11.46
C ILE A 109 -45.41 38.55 10.71
N ILE A 110 -45.22 37.33 10.20
CA ILE A 110 -43.91 36.93 9.66
C ILE A 110 -43.70 37.40 8.22
N SER A 111 -44.76 37.50 7.41
CA SER A 111 -44.66 38.05 6.05
C SER A 111 -44.48 39.57 6.01
N ASP A 112 -44.55 40.28 7.15
CA ASP A 112 -44.12 41.67 7.21
C ASP A 112 -42.61 41.74 6.98
N GLN A 113 -42.19 42.41 5.91
CA GLN A 113 -40.81 42.39 5.43
C GLN A 113 -39.79 42.80 6.52
N LYS A 114 -40.12 43.77 7.38
CA LYS A 114 -39.20 44.20 8.44
C LYS A 114 -39.09 43.15 9.53
N VAL A 115 -40.19 42.49 9.89
CA VAL A 115 -40.19 41.43 10.90
C VAL A 115 -39.46 40.20 10.36
N GLN A 116 -39.72 39.83 9.10
CA GLN A 116 -39.09 38.70 8.42
C GLN A 116 -37.58 38.86 8.41
N THR A 117 -37.06 39.93 7.79
CA THR A 117 -35.62 40.17 7.65
C THR A 117 -34.94 40.19 9.02
N LYS A 118 -35.51 40.89 10.02
CA LYS A 118 -34.94 40.93 11.37
C LYS A 118 -34.92 39.57 12.06
N THR A 119 -35.92 38.72 11.80
CA THR A 119 -36.01 37.38 12.40
C THR A 119 -34.96 36.47 11.76
N ILE A 120 -34.88 36.46 10.43
CA ILE A 120 -33.89 35.65 9.69
C ILE A 120 -32.47 36.09 10.03
N ASP A 121 -32.14 37.39 9.91
CA ASP A 121 -30.83 37.94 10.25
C ASP A 121 -30.45 37.63 11.71
N GLY A 122 -31.43 37.71 12.62
CA GLY A 122 -31.22 37.40 14.02
C GLY A 122 -30.89 35.93 14.27
N ILE A 123 -31.58 35.01 13.59
CA ILE A 123 -31.30 33.57 13.68
C ILE A 123 -29.92 33.28 13.09
N LEU A 124 -29.61 33.81 11.91
CA LEU A 124 -28.30 33.65 11.27
C LEU A 124 -27.16 34.17 12.15
N LEU A 125 -27.32 35.33 12.78
CA LEU A 125 -26.34 35.90 13.70
C LEU A 125 -26.12 35.01 14.95
N LEU A 126 -27.18 34.39 15.49
CA LEU A 126 -27.02 33.45 16.60
C LEU A 126 -26.22 32.21 16.17
N ILE A 127 -26.49 31.68 14.99
CA ILE A 127 -25.75 30.52 14.45
C ILE A 127 -24.29 30.90 14.19
N GLU A 128 -24.01 32.08 13.63
CA GLU A 128 -22.65 32.59 13.41
C GLU A 128 -21.87 32.72 14.73
N ARG A 129 -22.51 33.26 15.79
CA ARG A 129 -21.90 33.34 17.13
C ARG A 129 -21.60 31.97 17.71
N GLU A 130 -22.50 31.00 17.54
CA GLU A 130 -22.25 29.63 17.98
C GLU A 130 -21.08 28.98 17.23
N ARG A 131 -20.96 29.22 15.91
CA ARG A 131 -19.80 28.77 15.11
C ARG A 131 -18.48 29.37 15.60
N ASN A 132 -18.53 30.56 16.19
CA ASN A 132 -17.37 31.21 16.81
C ASN A 132 -17.13 30.77 18.27
N GLY A 133 -17.94 29.84 18.80
CA GLY A 133 -17.80 29.27 20.13
C GLY A 133 -18.57 30.00 21.24
N GLU A 134 -19.42 30.97 20.91
CA GLU A 134 -20.30 31.60 21.90
C GLU A 134 -21.46 30.68 22.29
N ALA A 135 -21.83 30.67 23.57
CA ALA A 135 -23.01 29.94 24.03
C ALA A 135 -24.30 30.67 23.62
N ILE A 136 -25.22 29.94 22.97
CA ILE A 136 -26.52 30.45 22.54
C ILE A 136 -27.68 29.63 23.12
N ASP A 137 -28.87 30.23 23.10
CA ASP A 137 -30.11 29.55 23.50
C ASP A 137 -30.63 28.65 22.36
N ARG A 138 -30.17 27.40 22.33
CA ARG A 138 -30.56 26.41 21.30
C ARG A 138 -32.06 26.10 21.31
N SER A 139 -32.73 26.25 22.46
CA SER A 139 -34.18 26.01 22.58
C SER A 139 -34.99 27.08 21.85
N LEU A 140 -34.53 28.33 21.93
CA LEU A 140 -35.11 29.46 21.19
C LEU A 140 -34.97 29.25 19.68
N LEU A 141 -33.80 28.85 19.20
CA LEU A 141 -33.59 28.56 17.78
C LEU A 141 -34.47 27.41 17.29
N ARG A 142 -34.53 26.31 18.03
CA ARG A 142 -35.41 25.18 17.69
C ARG A 142 -36.86 25.62 17.56
N SER A 143 -37.36 26.41 18.52
CA SER A 143 -38.74 26.90 18.50
C SER A 143 -39.02 27.83 17.32
N LEU A 144 -38.10 28.78 17.04
CA LEU A 144 -38.25 29.71 15.92
C LEU A 144 -38.13 29.04 14.55
N LEU A 145 -37.21 28.09 14.37
CA LEU A 145 -37.07 27.35 13.12
C LEU A 145 -38.24 26.37 12.91
N SER A 146 -38.73 25.73 13.98
CA SER A 146 -39.98 24.96 13.94
C SER A 146 -41.16 25.85 13.51
N MET A 147 -41.26 27.07 14.06
CA MET A 147 -42.27 28.05 13.62
C MET A 147 -42.14 28.36 12.12
N LEU A 148 -40.92 28.60 11.61
CA LEU A 148 -40.74 28.85 10.17
C LEU A 148 -41.11 27.65 9.30
N SER A 149 -40.90 26.43 9.81
CA SER A 149 -41.28 25.18 9.13
C SER A 149 -42.80 24.99 9.15
N ASP A 150 -43.45 25.16 10.31
CA ASP A 150 -44.90 25.10 10.48
C ASP A 150 -45.63 26.14 9.61
N LEU A 151 -45.03 27.33 9.43
CA LEU A 151 -45.54 28.40 8.57
C LEU A 151 -45.16 28.23 7.09
N GLN A 152 -44.43 27.16 6.71
CA GLN A 152 -44.01 26.87 5.34
C GLN A 152 -43.23 28.00 4.66
N ILE A 153 -42.30 28.62 5.40
CA ILE A 153 -41.42 29.71 4.91
C ILE A 153 -39.94 29.41 5.12
N TYR A 154 -39.63 28.31 5.82
CA TYR A 154 -38.25 27.90 6.11
C TYR A 154 -37.41 27.77 4.84
N GLN A 155 -37.88 27.03 3.84
CA GLN A 155 -37.15 26.77 2.59
C GLN A 155 -36.86 28.05 1.81
N ASP A 156 -37.89 28.88 1.60
CA ASP A 156 -37.79 30.06 0.72
C ASP A 156 -37.06 31.23 1.38
N SER A 157 -37.30 31.47 2.68
CA SER A 157 -36.84 32.69 3.36
C SER A 157 -35.59 32.47 4.21
N PHE A 158 -35.41 31.28 4.79
CA PHE A 158 -34.29 30.97 5.68
C PHE A 158 -33.20 30.15 4.99
N GLU A 159 -33.55 28.98 4.44
CA GLU A 159 -32.55 27.99 3.98
C GLU A 159 -31.60 28.57 2.92
N GLN A 160 -32.10 29.30 1.94
CA GLN A 160 -31.25 29.91 0.91
C GLN A 160 -30.23 30.91 1.50
N GLN A 161 -30.68 31.80 2.38
CA GLN A 161 -29.79 32.78 3.02
C GLN A 161 -28.81 32.10 3.99
N PHE A 162 -29.27 31.10 4.73
CA PHE A 162 -28.44 30.29 5.62
C PHE A 162 -27.31 29.59 4.86
N LEU A 163 -27.61 28.97 3.72
CA LEU A 163 -26.62 28.30 2.89
C LEU A 163 -25.66 29.30 2.24
N GLN A 164 -26.13 30.48 1.84
CA GLN A 164 -25.29 31.55 1.28
C GLN A 164 -24.28 32.07 2.31
N GLU A 165 -24.74 32.40 3.52
CA GLU A 165 -23.88 32.86 4.60
C GLU A 165 -22.90 31.77 5.07
N THR A 166 -23.37 30.52 5.10
CA THR A 166 -22.51 29.37 5.43
C THR A 166 -21.41 29.17 4.38
N ASN A 167 -21.73 29.27 3.08
CA ASN A 167 -20.73 29.21 2.01
C ASN A 167 -19.69 30.33 2.17
N ARG A 168 -20.13 31.57 2.42
CA ARG A 168 -19.25 32.73 2.59
C ARG A 168 -18.29 32.56 3.77
N LEU A 169 -18.81 32.09 4.90
CA LEU A 169 -18.03 31.86 6.11
C LEU A 169 -16.97 30.78 5.89
N TYR A 170 -17.37 29.59 5.42
CA TYR A 170 -16.43 28.49 5.25
C TYR A 170 -15.44 28.70 4.10
N ALA A 171 -15.79 29.47 3.07
CA ALA A 171 -14.85 29.88 2.03
C ALA A 171 -13.71 30.74 2.60
N ALA A 172 -14.05 31.72 3.45
CA ALA A 172 -13.05 32.56 4.12
C ALA A 172 -12.22 31.77 5.14
N GLU A 173 -12.86 30.88 5.90
CA GLU A 173 -12.20 30.03 6.90
C GLU A 173 -11.22 29.05 6.26
N GLY A 174 -11.60 28.40 5.15
CA GLY A 174 -10.74 27.50 4.40
C GLY A 174 -9.47 28.19 3.88
N GLN A 175 -9.62 29.35 3.24
CA GLN A 175 -8.49 30.13 2.74
C GLN A 175 -7.54 30.58 3.85
N LYS A 176 -8.09 31.10 4.95
CA LYS A 176 -7.31 31.59 6.09
C LYS A 176 -6.54 30.47 6.77
N LEU A 177 -7.23 29.38 7.16
CA LEU A 177 -6.62 28.31 7.94
C LEU A 177 -5.62 27.49 7.13
N MET A 178 -5.78 27.42 5.80
CA MET A 178 -4.81 26.74 4.94
C MET A 178 -3.45 27.45 4.88
N GLN A 179 -3.43 28.76 5.09
CA GLN A 179 -2.21 29.55 5.20
C GLN A 179 -1.64 29.51 6.63
N GLU A 180 -2.49 29.63 7.64
CA GLU A 180 -2.07 29.76 9.04
C GLU A 180 -1.65 28.45 9.72
N ARG A 181 -2.18 27.30 9.29
CA ARG A 181 -1.97 26.02 9.99
C ARG A 181 -1.33 24.96 9.12
N GLU A 182 -0.76 23.96 9.79
CA GLU A 182 -0.28 22.73 9.16
C GLU A 182 -1.44 21.81 8.77
N VAL A 183 -1.18 20.94 7.79
CA VAL A 183 -2.21 20.04 7.24
C VAL A 183 -2.87 19.13 8.30
N PRO A 184 -2.13 18.48 9.23
CA PRO A 184 -2.76 17.68 10.29
C PRO A 184 -3.80 18.47 11.11
N GLU A 185 -3.43 19.68 11.55
CA GLU A 185 -4.30 20.54 12.37
C GLU A 185 -5.50 21.04 11.57
N TYR A 186 -5.30 21.33 10.28
CA TYR A 186 -6.37 21.70 9.38
C TYR A 186 -7.39 20.57 9.20
N LEU A 187 -6.94 19.33 8.97
CA LEU A 187 -7.84 18.18 8.80
C LEU A 187 -8.67 17.91 10.07
N HIS A 188 -8.05 18.00 11.25
CA HIS A 188 -8.76 17.90 12.52
C HIS A 188 -9.80 19.01 12.68
N HIS A 189 -9.47 20.23 12.27
CA HIS A 189 -10.41 21.35 12.27
C HIS A 189 -11.60 21.11 11.34
N VAL A 190 -11.36 20.60 10.12
CA VAL A 190 -12.45 20.25 9.19
C VAL A 190 -13.36 19.16 9.78
N ASN A 191 -12.78 18.10 10.36
CA ASN A 191 -13.57 17.05 11.00
C ASN A 191 -14.43 17.60 12.15
N LYS A 192 -13.84 18.45 12.99
CA LYS A 192 -14.56 19.14 14.07
C LYS A 192 -15.73 19.97 13.53
N ARG A 193 -15.54 20.73 12.45
CA ARG A 193 -16.64 21.51 11.83
C ARG A 193 -17.76 20.62 11.30
N LEU A 194 -17.43 19.49 10.67
CA LEU A 194 -18.43 18.53 10.21
C LEU A 194 -19.24 17.94 11.36
N GLU A 195 -18.60 17.62 12.49
CA GLU A 195 -19.26 17.14 13.72
C GLU A 195 -20.16 18.22 14.33
N GLU A 196 -19.69 19.46 14.42
CA GLU A 196 -20.48 20.59 14.93
C GLU A 196 -21.72 20.86 14.05
N GLU A 197 -21.59 20.85 12.72
CA GLU A 197 -22.75 21.04 11.83
C GLU A 197 -23.72 19.85 11.87
N ALA A 198 -23.22 18.62 12.08
CA ALA A 198 -24.07 17.46 12.30
C ALA A 198 -24.86 17.56 13.61
N ASP A 199 -24.23 18.03 14.70
CA ASP A 199 -24.90 18.30 15.98
C ASP A 199 -25.97 19.40 15.83
N ARG A 200 -25.69 20.47 15.06
CA ARG A 200 -26.66 21.54 14.78
C ARG A 200 -27.88 21.03 14.01
N LEU A 201 -27.66 20.13 13.05
CA LEU A 201 -28.73 19.46 12.31
C LEU A 201 -29.66 18.68 13.23
N ILE A 202 -29.10 17.90 14.16
CA ILE A 202 -29.89 17.15 15.15
C ILE A 202 -30.59 18.10 16.13
N THR A 203 -29.96 19.24 16.44
CA THR A 203 -30.43 20.09 17.53
C THR A 203 -31.53 21.06 17.12
N TYR A 204 -31.45 21.77 16.00
CA TYR A 204 -32.44 22.81 15.69
C TYR A 204 -32.72 23.07 14.20
N LEU A 205 -31.93 22.54 13.26
CA LEU A 205 -32.20 22.72 11.84
C LEU A 205 -33.19 21.66 11.32
N ASP A 206 -33.81 21.95 10.18
CA ASP A 206 -34.66 20.99 9.49
C ASP A 206 -33.81 19.91 8.78
N GLN A 207 -34.27 18.66 8.80
CA GLN A 207 -33.56 17.52 8.20
C GLN A 207 -33.37 17.70 6.68
N THR A 208 -34.27 18.42 6.02
CA THR A 208 -34.19 18.73 4.59
C THR A 208 -32.92 19.51 4.23
N THR A 209 -32.40 20.33 5.14
CA THR A 209 -31.19 21.14 4.95
C THR A 209 -29.91 20.32 5.04
N GLN A 210 -29.93 19.10 5.63
CA GLN A 210 -28.73 18.29 5.89
C GLN A 210 -27.85 18.11 4.66
N LYS A 211 -28.44 17.69 3.54
CA LYS A 211 -27.69 17.36 2.33
C LYS A 211 -26.98 18.59 1.75
N SER A 212 -27.69 19.71 1.68
CA SER A 212 -27.18 20.96 1.11
C SER A 212 -26.12 21.61 2.01
N LEU A 213 -26.34 21.58 3.33
CA LEU A 213 -25.40 22.12 4.31
C LEU A 213 -24.08 21.35 4.31
N ILE A 214 -24.11 20.03 4.48
CA ILE A 214 -22.89 19.24 4.56
C ILE A 214 -22.11 19.31 3.24
N ALA A 215 -22.79 19.25 2.09
CA ALA A 215 -22.15 19.41 0.79
C ALA A 215 -21.47 20.80 0.63
N SER A 216 -22.06 21.85 1.19
CA SER A 216 -21.47 23.19 1.21
C SER A 216 -20.18 23.23 2.03
N VAL A 217 -20.20 22.67 3.25
CA VAL A 217 -19.03 22.60 4.14
C VAL A 217 -17.91 21.77 3.50
N GLU A 218 -18.24 20.58 3.00
CA GLU A 218 -17.27 19.69 2.34
C GLU A 218 -16.68 20.35 1.09
N LYS A 219 -17.48 21.07 0.30
CA LYS A 219 -16.98 21.80 -0.87
C LYS A 219 -16.00 22.91 -0.47
N GLN A 220 -16.38 23.79 0.46
CA GLN A 220 -15.58 24.96 0.80
C GLN A 220 -14.30 24.60 1.57
N LEU A 221 -14.37 23.68 2.53
CA LEU A 221 -13.21 23.33 3.36
C LEU A 221 -12.31 22.26 2.74
N LEU A 222 -12.83 21.38 1.89
CA LEU A 222 -12.04 20.31 1.27
C LEU A 222 -11.95 20.48 -0.24
N GLY A 223 -13.11 20.58 -0.92
CA GLY A 223 -13.19 20.57 -2.39
C GLY A 223 -12.33 21.61 -3.09
N GLU A 224 -12.39 22.87 -2.65
CA GLU A 224 -11.61 23.97 -3.25
C GLU A 224 -10.10 23.89 -2.91
N HIS A 225 -9.71 23.01 -1.99
CA HIS A 225 -8.36 22.96 -1.42
C HIS A 225 -7.66 21.59 -1.56
N LEU A 226 -8.28 20.60 -2.21
CA LEU A 226 -7.75 19.22 -2.31
C LEU A 226 -6.28 19.17 -2.74
N THR A 227 -5.94 19.84 -3.85
CA THR A 227 -4.58 19.84 -4.40
C THR A 227 -3.58 20.56 -3.48
N ALA A 228 -3.99 21.69 -2.89
CA ALA A 228 -3.14 22.47 -2.00
C ALA A 228 -2.81 21.71 -0.70
N ILE A 229 -3.79 21.00 -0.13
CA ILE A 229 -3.61 20.15 1.05
C ILE A 229 -2.55 19.08 0.78
N LEU A 230 -2.67 18.39 -0.37
CA LEU A 230 -1.74 17.30 -0.70
C LEU A 230 -0.33 17.82 -1.02
N GLN A 231 -0.22 18.91 -1.78
CA GLN A 231 1.07 19.50 -2.14
C GLN A 231 1.83 20.02 -0.92
N LYS A 232 1.13 20.59 0.07
CA LYS A 232 1.76 21.13 1.29
C LYS A 232 2.15 20.04 2.28
N GLY A 233 1.29 19.03 2.49
CA GLY A 233 1.43 18.14 3.65
C GLY A 233 1.57 16.65 3.39
N LEU A 234 1.17 16.12 2.22
CA LEU A 234 1.12 14.66 2.03
C LEU A 234 2.50 14.02 2.20
N ASN A 235 3.55 14.62 1.65
CA ASN A 235 4.90 14.06 1.74
C ASN A 235 5.38 13.96 3.19
N SER A 236 5.24 15.03 4.00
CA SER A 236 5.61 15.01 5.42
C SER A 236 4.80 13.97 6.21
N LEU A 237 3.49 13.87 5.97
CA LEU A 237 2.64 12.86 6.61
C LEU A 237 3.12 11.42 6.31
N LEU A 238 3.50 11.17 5.06
CA LEU A 238 3.99 9.88 4.61
C LEU A 238 5.39 9.59 5.16
N ASP A 239 6.32 10.54 5.09
CA ASP A 239 7.69 10.39 5.59
C ASP A 239 7.71 10.12 7.10
N GLU A 240 6.97 10.89 7.88
CA GLU A 240 6.85 10.76 9.35
C GLU A 240 5.94 9.62 9.81
N ASN A 241 5.30 8.91 8.88
CA ASN A 241 4.42 7.77 9.16
C ASN A 241 3.26 8.12 10.10
N ARG A 242 2.60 9.26 9.89
CA ARG A 242 1.47 9.72 10.72
C ARG A 242 0.17 8.99 10.36
N ILE A 243 0.04 7.75 10.82
CA ILE A 243 -1.08 6.84 10.49
C ILE A 243 -2.46 7.44 10.81
N GLN A 244 -2.60 8.12 11.96
CA GLN A 244 -3.87 8.73 12.36
C GLN A 244 -4.32 9.84 11.40
N ASP A 245 -3.40 10.74 11.06
CA ASP A 245 -3.65 11.84 10.13
C ASP A 245 -3.93 11.35 8.71
N LEU A 246 -3.23 10.30 8.26
CA LEU A 246 -3.45 9.67 6.96
C LEU A 246 -4.82 9.00 6.84
N SER A 247 -5.26 8.32 7.90
CA SER A 247 -6.60 7.75 7.98
C SER A 247 -7.67 8.84 7.93
N LEU A 248 -7.48 9.93 8.67
CA LEU A 248 -8.40 11.07 8.65
C LEU A 248 -8.45 11.73 7.26
N LEU A 249 -7.29 11.93 6.64
CA LEU A 249 -7.16 12.46 5.28
C LEU A 249 -7.96 11.60 4.30
N TYR A 250 -7.80 10.28 4.34
CA TYR A 250 -8.52 9.37 3.44
C TYR A 250 -10.04 9.42 3.63
N GLN A 251 -10.51 9.43 4.88
CA GLN A 251 -11.94 9.53 5.20
C GLN A 251 -12.55 10.84 4.69
N LEU A 252 -11.86 11.97 4.90
CA LEU A 252 -12.31 13.29 4.45
C LEU A 252 -12.30 13.41 2.92
N PHE A 253 -11.24 12.95 2.26
CA PHE A 253 -11.12 12.99 0.80
C PHE A 253 -12.11 12.06 0.10
N SER A 254 -12.58 11.01 0.77
CA SER A 254 -13.61 10.10 0.26
C SER A 254 -15.00 10.73 0.19
N ARG A 255 -15.25 11.80 0.95
CA ARG A 255 -16.52 12.54 0.93
C ARG A 255 -16.66 13.46 -0.29
N VAL A 256 -15.53 13.92 -0.83
CA VAL A 256 -15.51 14.90 -1.93
C VAL A 256 -15.40 14.20 -3.28
N ARG A 257 -16.20 14.66 -4.25
CA ARG A 257 -16.14 14.16 -5.62
C ARG A 257 -14.74 14.39 -6.22
N GLY A 258 -14.09 13.31 -6.64
CA GLY A 258 -12.73 13.36 -7.19
C GLY A 258 -11.60 13.40 -6.16
N GLY A 259 -11.90 13.55 -4.86
CA GLY A 259 -10.88 13.61 -3.80
C GLY A 259 -9.98 12.38 -3.77
N VAL A 260 -10.58 11.18 -3.80
CA VAL A 260 -9.84 9.90 -3.86
C VAL A 260 -8.94 9.81 -5.09
N GLN A 261 -9.38 10.34 -6.24
CA GLN A 261 -8.61 10.30 -7.48
C GLN A 261 -7.36 11.19 -7.41
N VAL A 262 -7.51 12.41 -6.86
CA VAL A 262 -6.37 13.33 -6.69
C VAL A 262 -5.38 12.77 -5.67
N LEU A 263 -5.87 12.20 -4.56
CA LEU A 263 -5.03 11.51 -3.58
C LEU A 263 -4.26 10.34 -4.21
N LEU A 264 -4.92 9.51 -5.02
CA LEU A 264 -4.29 8.39 -5.71
C LEU A 264 -3.16 8.85 -6.64
N GLN A 265 -3.36 9.96 -7.35
CA GLN A 265 -2.33 10.53 -8.23
C GLN A 265 -1.11 10.97 -7.43
N GLN A 266 -1.29 11.72 -6.35
CA GLN A 266 -0.17 12.18 -5.51
C GLN A 266 0.52 11.02 -4.79
N TRP A 267 -0.23 9.99 -4.38
CA TRP A 267 0.29 8.75 -3.82
C TRP A 267 1.23 8.01 -4.79
N ILE A 268 0.84 7.89 -6.06
CA ILE A 268 1.67 7.26 -7.11
C ILE A 268 2.98 8.05 -7.29
N GLU A 269 2.88 9.38 -7.41
CA GLU A 269 4.05 10.24 -7.60
C GLU A 269 5.00 10.19 -6.40
N TYR A 270 4.47 10.18 -5.17
CA TYR A 270 5.27 10.00 -3.96
C TYR A 270 6.02 8.66 -3.98
N ILE A 271 5.33 7.54 -4.25
CA ILE A 271 5.97 6.22 -4.29
C ILE A 271 7.08 6.19 -5.35
N LYS A 272 6.82 6.73 -6.54
CA LYS A 272 7.80 6.79 -7.63
C LYS A 272 9.00 7.66 -7.27
N ALA A 273 8.77 8.82 -6.66
CA ALA A 273 9.83 9.75 -6.26
C ALA A 273 10.71 9.15 -5.16
N PHE A 274 10.10 8.71 -4.05
CA PHE A 274 10.82 8.11 -2.92
C PHE A 274 11.54 6.83 -3.35
N GLY A 275 10.86 5.91 -4.03
CA GLY A 275 11.44 4.67 -4.53
C GLY A 275 12.59 4.88 -5.51
N SER A 276 12.51 5.91 -6.37
CA SER A 276 13.62 6.28 -7.27
C SER A 276 14.88 6.68 -6.50
N THR A 277 14.75 7.36 -5.35
CA THR A 277 15.93 7.74 -4.54
C THR A 277 16.65 6.54 -3.93
N ILE A 278 15.91 5.44 -3.66
CA ILE A 278 16.48 4.20 -3.13
C ILE A 278 17.29 3.48 -4.21
N VAL A 279 16.75 3.37 -5.42
CA VAL A 279 17.35 2.51 -6.46
C VAL A 279 18.41 3.20 -7.32
N ILE A 280 18.33 4.53 -7.54
CA ILE A 280 19.20 5.23 -8.51
C ILE A 280 20.62 5.47 -7.96
N ASN A 281 20.77 5.74 -6.66
CA ASN A 281 22.05 6.14 -6.09
C ASN A 281 22.98 4.93 -5.86
N PRO A 282 24.12 4.81 -6.58
CA PRO A 282 25.05 3.69 -6.41
C PRO A 282 25.66 3.57 -5.01
N GLU A 283 25.77 4.68 -4.26
CA GLU A 283 26.32 4.65 -2.90
C GLU A 283 25.42 3.87 -1.92
N LYS A 284 24.12 3.78 -2.23
CA LYS A 284 23.13 3.03 -1.45
C LYS A 284 23.00 1.56 -1.85
N ASP A 285 23.78 1.06 -2.82
CA ASP A 285 23.66 -0.33 -3.32
C ASP A 285 23.74 -1.39 -2.21
N LYS A 286 24.48 -1.13 -1.13
CA LYS A 286 24.61 -2.03 0.01
C LYS A 286 23.34 -2.16 0.85
N THR A 287 22.56 -1.09 0.97
CA THR A 287 21.33 -1.02 1.78
C THR A 287 20.06 -1.08 0.95
N MET A 288 20.16 -0.93 -0.38
CA MET A 288 19.04 -0.81 -1.31
C MET A 288 17.96 -1.87 -1.12
N VAL A 289 18.30 -3.16 -1.02
CA VAL A 289 17.30 -4.23 -0.90
C VAL A 289 16.56 -4.16 0.45
N GLN A 290 17.27 -3.84 1.53
CA GLN A 290 16.65 -3.67 2.84
C GLN A 290 15.75 -2.44 2.87
N GLU A 291 16.22 -1.30 2.35
CA GLU A 291 15.42 -0.07 2.23
C GLU A 291 14.16 -0.29 1.37
N LEU A 292 14.24 -1.11 0.30
CA LEU A 292 13.07 -1.47 -0.51
C LEU A 292 12.05 -2.33 0.25
N LEU A 293 12.51 -3.30 1.05
CA LEU A 293 11.66 -4.13 1.89
C LEU A 293 10.95 -3.29 2.96
N ASP A 294 11.70 -2.45 3.67
CA ASP A 294 11.17 -1.58 4.71
C ASP A 294 10.18 -0.56 4.13
N PHE A 295 10.49 -0.01 2.94
CA PHE A 295 9.58 0.89 2.23
C PHE A 295 8.30 0.18 1.79
N LYS A 296 8.40 -1.05 1.28
CA LYS A 296 7.23 -1.86 0.90
C LYS A 296 6.34 -2.17 2.10
N ASP A 297 6.93 -2.58 3.22
CA ASP A 297 6.20 -2.85 4.47
C ASP A 297 5.46 -1.60 4.96
N LYS A 298 6.13 -0.44 4.95
CA LYS A 298 5.53 0.85 5.32
C LYS A 298 4.33 1.19 4.42
N VAL A 299 4.50 1.06 3.10
CA VAL A 299 3.46 1.36 2.11
C VAL A 299 2.27 0.42 2.25
N ASP A 300 2.50 -0.89 2.43
CA ASP A 300 1.43 -1.87 2.66
C ASP A 300 0.66 -1.58 3.94
N HIS A 301 1.36 -1.25 5.03
CA HIS A 301 0.73 -0.92 6.30
C HIS A 301 -0.17 0.31 6.21
N ILE A 302 0.24 1.34 5.47
CA ILE A 302 -0.58 2.53 5.21
C ILE A 302 -1.82 2.15 4.40
N ILE A 303 -1.69 1.33 3.34
CA ILE A 303 -2.84 0.91 2.52
C ILE A 303 -3.83 0.09 3.36
N ASP A 304 -3.32 -0.81 4.20
CA ASP A 304 -4.13 -1.67 5.06
C ASP A 304 -4.91 -0.84 6.10
N THR A 305 -4.18 -0.01 6.86
CA THR A 305 -4.71 0.69 8.03
C THR A 305 -5.41 2.01 7.66
N CYS A 306 -4.80 2.83 6.81
CA CYS A 306 -5.29 4.18 6.51
C CYS A 306 -6.28 4.19 5.34
N PHE A 307 -6.02 3.37 4.31
CA PHE A 307 -6.82 3.35 3.08
C PHE A 307 -7.80 2.17 3.02
N LEU A 308 -8.00 1.47 4.14
CA LEU A 308 -9.01 0.42 4.31
C LEU A 308 -8.92 -0.68 3.25
N LYS A 309 -7.70 -1.09 2.86
CA LYS A 309 -7.44 -2.07 1.80
C LYS A 309 -8.07 -1.71 0.45
N ASN A 310 -8.11 -0.43 0.09
CA ASN A 310 -8.68 -0.02 -1.20
C ASN A 310 -7.87 -0.58 -2.39
N GLU A 311 -8.50 -1.44 -3.19
CA GLU A 311 -7.90 -2.10 -4.36
C GLU A 311 -7.27 -1.14 -5.37
N LYS A 312 -7.80 0.09 -5.52
CA LYS A 312 -7.20 1.09 -6.43
C LYS A 312 -5.80 1.51 -5.96
N PHE A 313 -5.60 1.67 -4.65
CA PHE A 313 -4.30 2.01 -4.07
C PHE A 313 -3.33 0.83 -4.13
N ILE A 314 -3.83 -0.40 -3.96
CA ILE A 314 -3.02 -1.63 -4.12
C ILE A 314 -2.51 -1.72 -5.56
N ASN A 315 -3.37 -1.55 -6.55
CA ASN A 315 -2.99 -1.63 -7.96
C ASN A 315 -2.05 -0.49 -8.37
N ALA A 316 -2.35 0.74 -7.93
CA ALA A 316 -1.49 1.90 -8.15
C ALA A 316 -0.09 1.72 -7.54
N MET A 317 -0.01 1.14 -6.33
CA MET A 317 1.26 0.82 -5.68
C MET A 317 2.04 -0.21 -6.49
N LYS A 318 1.41 -1.30 -6.96
CA LYS A 318 2.07 -2.31 -7.79
C LYS A 318 2.68 -1.70 -9.06
N GLU A 319 1.90 -0.88 -9.77
CA GLU A 319 2.36 -0.19 -10.98
C GLU A 319 3.49 0.80 -10.68
N ALA A 320 3.41 1.56 -9.57
CA ALA A 320 4.44 2.49 -9.16
C ALA A 320 5.76 1.77 -8.81
N PHE A 321 5.69 0.67 -8.05
CA PHE A 321 6.83 -0.18 -7.71
C PHE A 321 7.51 -0.75 -8.94
N GLU A 322 6.72 -1.30 -9.88
CA GLU A 322 7.22 -1.77 -11.17
C GLU A 322 7.91 -0.63 -11.94
N THR A 323 7.31 0.57 -11.98
CA THR A 323 7.86 1.71 -12.71
C THR A 323 9.23 2.14 -12.18
N PHE A 324 9.36 2.36 -10.87
CA PHE A 324 10.60 2.94 -10.33
C PHE A 324 11.73 1.90 -10.21
N ILE A 325 11.43 0.64 -9.86
CA ILE A 325 12.45 -0.42 -9.76
C ILE A 325 13.13 -0.61 -11.12
N ASN A 326 12.34 -0.63 -12.19
CA ASN A 326 12.86 -0.85 -13.54
C ASN A 326 13.52 0.38 -14.16
N LYS A 327 13.53 1.53 -13.47
CA LYS A 327 14.27 2.72 -13.90
C LYS A 327 15.80 2.50 -13.86
N ARG A 328 16.27 1.57 -13.00
CA ARG A 328 17.67 1.14 -12.97
C ARG A 328 17.82 -0.26 -13.59
N PRO A 329 18.44 -0.38 -14.78
CA PRO A 329 18.56 -1.67 -15.46
C PRO A 329 19.46 -2.66 -14.72
N ASN A 330 19.05 -3.94 -14.67
CA ASN A 330 19.78 -5.13 -14.17
C ASN A 330 20.22 -5.12 -12.69
N LYS A 331 20.61 -3.97 -12.12
CA LYS A 331 21.18 -3.88 -10.76
C LYS A 331 20.22 -4.26 -9.63
N PRO A 332 18.93 -3.86 -9.65
CA PRO A 332 17.95 -4.34 -8.67
C PRO A 332 17.87 -5.86 -8.60
N ALA A 333 17.84 -6.53 -9.75
CA ALA A 333 17.81 -8.00 -9.82
C ALA A 333 19.09 -8.63 -9.25
N GLU A 334 20.26 -8.11 -9.63
CA GLU A 334 21.57 -8.59 -9.14
C GLU A 334 21.67 -8.44 -7.62
N LEU A 335 21.33 -7.27 -7.09
CA LEU A 335 21.47 -6.98 -5.65
C LEU A 335 20.47 -7.78 -4.82
N ILE A 336 19.25 -8.02 -5.31
CA ILE A 336 18.31 -8.93 -4.64
C ILE A 336 18.87 -10.35 -4.58
N ALA A 337 19.42 -10.87 -5.68
CA ALA A 337 20.03 -12.19 -5.70
C ALA A 337 21.21 -12.30 -4.71
N LYS A 338 22.09 -11.29 -4.68
CA LYS A 338 23.20 -11.20 -3.70
C LYS A 338 22.71 -11.09 -2.26
N TYR A 339 21.62 -10.39 -2.03
CA TYR A 339 21.01 -10.26 -0.70
C TYR A 339 20.45 -11.59 -0.20
N VAL A 340 19.71 -12.31 -1.05
CA VAL A 340 19.20 -13.66 -0.74
C VAL A 340 20.34 -14.62 -0.46
N ASP A 341 21.38 -14.65 -1.31
CA ASP A 341 22.56 -15.50 -1.11
C ASP A 341 23.26 -15.18 0.23
N SER A 342 23.44 -13.91 0.57
CA SER A 342 24.03 -13.50 1.85
C SER A 342 23.19 -13.97 3.04
N LYS A 343 21.86 -13.88 2.96
CA LYS A 343 20.95 -14.29 4.04
C LYS A 343 20.88 -15.81 4.21
N LEU A 344 20.90 -16.57 3.10
CA LEU A 344 20.98 -18.03 3.13
C LEU A 344 22.34 -18.52 3.67
N ARG A 345 23.45 -17.85 3.32
CA ARG A 345 24.81 -18.19 3.80
C ARG A 345 25.06 -17.89 5.26
N ALA A 346 24.35 -16.89 5.82
CA ALA A 346 24.48 -16.50 7.22
C ALA A 346 23.92 -17.56 8.21
N GLY A 347 23.31 -18.64 7.69
CA GLY A 347 22.83 -19.84 8.38
C GLY A 347 23.06 -19.93 9.89
N ASN A 348 21.96 -19.92 10.63
CA ASN A 348 21.82 -20.14 12.08
C ASN A 348 22.38 -19.07 13.03
N LYS A 349 22.90 -17.92 12.57
CA LYS A 349 23.42 -16.89 13.49
C LYS A 349 22.48 -15.71 13.79
N GLU A 350 21.49 -15.42 12.94
CA GLU A 350 20.72 -14.17 13.04
C GLU A 350 19.20 -14.31 12.93
N ALA A 351 18.65 -15.41 12.41
CA ALA A 351 17.21 -15.58 12.19
C ALA A 351 16.78 -17.03 12.36
N THR A 352 15.56 -17.24 12.85
CA THR A 352 14.88 -18.55 12.86
C THR A 352 14.48 -18.97 11.44
N ASP A 353 14.28 -20.27 11.22
CA ASP A 353 13.82 -20.79 9.91
C ASP A 353 12.51 -20.13 9.45
N GLU A 354 11.59 -19.81 10.39
CA GLU A 354 10.32 -19.13 10.09
C GLU A 354 10.51 -17.66 9.67
N GLU A 355 11.43 -16.93 10.31
CA GLU A 355 11.75 -15.55 9.93
C GLU A 355 12.45 -15.49 8.58
N LEU A 356 13.30 -16.48 8.27
CA LEU A 356 13.94 -16.61 6.98
C LEU A 356 12.90 -16.88 5.89
N GLU A 357 11.94 -17.76 6.13
CA GLU A 357 10.84 -18.04 5.19
C GLU A 357 9.99 -16.79 4.91
N LYS A 358 9.55 -16.07 5.95
CA LYS A 358 8.80 -14.80 5.79
C LYS A 358 9.59 -13.74 5.03
N MET A 359 10.90 -13.63 5.27
CA MET A 359 11.76 -12.71 4.55
C MET A 359 11.86 -13.08 3.07
N LEU A 360 12.02 -14.37 2.75
CA LEU A 360 12.07 -14.85 1.38
C LEU A 360 10.76 -14.57 0.64
N ASP A 361 9.60 -14.78 1.28
CA ASP A 361 8.30 -14.45 0.70
C ASP A 361 8.19 -12.96 0.35
N LYS A 362 8.63 -12.07 1.26
CA LYS A 362 8.65 -10.62 1.00
C LYS A 362 9.57 -10.27 -0.18
N ILE A 363 10.74 -10.88 -0.26
CA ILE A 363 11.68 -10.68 -1.37
C ILE A 363 11.05 -11.15 -2.68
N MET A 364 10.38 -12.31 -2.68
CA MET A 364 9.70 -12.83 -3.87
C MET A 364 8.60 -11.89 -4.37
N ILE A 365 7.89 -11.20 -3.48
CA ILE A 365 6.91 -10.17 -3.86
C ILE A 365 7.60 -9.01 -4.58
N ILE A 366 8.71 -8.50 -4.05
CA ILE A 366 9.46 -7.40 -4.70
C ILE A 366 10.04 -7.86 -6.04
N PHE A 367 10.49 -9.11 -6.11
CA PHE A 367 11.07 -9.71 -7.30
C PHE A 367 10.09 -9.73 -8.49
N ARG A 368 8.78 -9.89 -8.22
CA ARG A 368 7.72 -9.82 -9.26
C ARG A 368 7.58 -8.44 -9.91
N PHE A 369 8.11 -7.37 -9.29
CA PHE A 369 8.08 -6.02 -9.88
C PHE A 369 9.21 -5.78 -10.88
N ILE A 370 10.18 -6.69 -11.01
CA ILE A 370 11.27 -6.55 -11.99
C ILE A 370 10.80 -7.11 -13.33
N TYR A 371 10.81 -6.27 -14.38
CA TYR A 371 10.37 -6.67 -15.74
C TYR A 371 11.05 -7.96 -16.21
N GLU A 372 12.36 -8.05 -15.96
CA GLU A 372 13.23 -9.14 -16.41
C GLU A 372 12.89 -10.50 -15.79
N CYS A 373 12.02 -10.53 -14.77
CA CYS A 373 11.70 -11.71 -13.97
C CYS A 373 10.26 -12.19 -14.23
N GLY A 374 9.99 -12.60 -15.48
CA GLY A 374 8.76 -13.34 -15.78
C GLY A 374 8.69 -14.67 -14.98
N ALA A 375 7.51 -15.30 -14.95
CA ALA A 375 7.28 -16.56 -14.23
C ALA A 375 8.29 -17.69 -14.56
N ALA A 376 8.90 -17.66 -15.75
CA ALA A 376 9.94 -18.61 -16.15
C ALA A 376 11.28 -18.42 -15.41
N PHE A 377 11.60 -17.20 -14.97
CA PHE A 377 12.82 -16.92 -14.20
C PHE A 377 12.63 -17.33 -12.73
N THR A 378 11.49 -16.99 -12.11
CA THR A 378 11.16 -17.42 -10.74
C THR A 378 11.04 -18.93 -10.63
N SER A 379 10.60 -19.61 -11.69
CA SER A 379 10.53 -21.08 -11.75
C SER A 379 11.88 -21.77 -11.52
N LYS A 380 13.01 -21.17 -11.96
CA LYS A 380 14.34 -21.73 -11.68
C LYS A 380 14.70 -21.58 -10.20
N LEU A 381 14.45 -20.42 -9.61
CA LEU A 381 14.68 -20.16 -8.19
C LEU A 381 13.81 -21.06 -7.30
N GLU A 382 12.51 -21.16 -7.59
CA GLU A 382 11.59 -22.09 -6.93
C GLU A 382 12.07 -23.55 -7.05
N GLY A 383 12.56 -23.92 -8.24
CA GLY A 383 13.20 -25.21 -8.48
C GLY A 383 14.43 -25.47 -7.60
N MET A 384 15.28 -24.46 -7.40
CA MET A 384 16.45 -24.55 -6.51
C MET A 384 16.03 -24.80 -5.05
N PHE A 385 14.99 -24.14 -4.55
CA PHE A 385 14.46 -24.39 -3.20
C PHE A 385 13.89 -25.80 -3.06
N LYS A 386 13.11 -26.23 -4.06
CA LYS A 386 12.54 -27.58 -4.08
C LYS A 386 13.61 -28.67 -4.10
N ASP A 387 14.72 -28.44 -4.81
CA ASP A 387 15.88 -29.35 -4.80
C ASP A 387 16.52 -29.47 -3.40
N MET A 388 16.55 -28.39 -2.60
CA MET A 388 17.07 -28.41 -1.23
C MET A 388 16.20 -29.24 -0.30
N GLU A 389 14.88 -29.09 -0.37
CA GLU A 389 13.93 -29.89 0.40
C GLU A 389 14.01 -31.36 0.02
N LEU A 390 13.96 -31.66 -1.28
CA LEU A 390 14.04 -33.03 -1.78
C LEU A 390 15.38 -33.69 -1.40
N SER A 391 16.47 -32.93 -1.38
CA SER A 391 17.78 -33.41 -0.93
C SER A 391 17.78 -33.84 0.54
N LYS A 392 17.10 -33.09 1.43
CA LYS A 392 16.95 -33.47 2.84
C LYS A 392 16.22 -34.80 2.98
N ASP A 393 15.13 -34.98 2.24
CA ASP A 393 14.34 -36.22 2.26
C ASP A 393 15.14 -37.42 1.73
N ILE A 394 15.87 -37.24 0.62
CA ILE A 394 16.75 -38.28 0.06
C ILE A 394 17.85 -38.64 1.06
N MET A 395 18.41 -37.66 1.76
CA MET A 395 19.45 -37.89 2.77
C MET A 395 18.94 -38.67 3.98
N ILE A 396 17.71 -38.44 4.44
CA ILE A 396 17.09 -39.25 5.51
C ILE A 396 17.01 -40.72 5.06
N GLN A 397 16.55 -40.96 3.82
CA GLN A 397 16.45 -42.31 3.27
C GLN A 397 17.83 -42.96 3.07
N PHE A 398 18.84 -42.19 2.68
CA PHE A 398 20.21 -42.69 2.52
C PHE A 398 20.82 -43.08 3.86
N LYS A 399 20.62 -42.27 4.92
CA LYS A 399 21.09 -42.61 6.28
C LYS A 399 20.45 -43.92 6.78
N GLN A 400 19.16 -44.12 6.54
CA GLN A 400 18.47 -45.40 6.85
C GLN A 400 19.03 -46.58 6.04
N TYR A 401 19.27 -46.39 4.74
CA TYR A 401 19.90 -47.40 3.89
C TYR A 401 21.29 -47.79 4.41
N MET A 402 22.08 -46.81 4.86
CA MET A 402 23.43 -47.05 5.38
C MET A 402 23.44 -47.78 6.72
N GLN A 403 22.47 -47.51 7.60
CA GLN A 403 22.29 -48.27 8.84
C GLN A 403 22.04 -49.76 8.56
N ASN A 404 21.28 -50.09 7.51
CA ASN A 404 20.97 -51.47 7.14
C ASN A 404 22.16 -52.21 6.50
N GLN A 405 23.08 -51.50 5.86
CA GLN A 405 24.26 -52.10 5.22
C GLN A 405 25.44 -52.30 6.17
N ASN A 406 25.35 -51.80 7.41
CA ASN A 406 26.37 -51.95 8.45
C ASN A 406 27.78 -51.59 7.97
N VAL A 407 27.90 -50.57 7.11
CA VAL A 407 29.19 -50.13 6.55
C VAL A 407 29.94 -49.35 7.63
N PRO A 408 31.10 -49.84 8.12
CA PRO A 408 31.92 -49.07 9.03
C PRO A 408 32.53 -47.90 8.27
N GLY A 409 32.30 -46.68 8.75
CA GLY A 409 32.86 -45.46 8.16
C GLY A 409 33.00 -44.37 9.21
N ASN A 410 34.18 -43.76 9.27
CA ASN A 410 34.48 -42.66 10.21
C ASN A 410 34.08 -41.27 9.65
N ILE A 411 33.52 -41.22 8.43
CA ILE A 411 33.17 -40.00 7.72
C ILE A 411 31.64 -39.89 7.61
N GLU A 412 31.08 -38.81 8.16
CA GLU A 412 29.66 -38.47 7.94
C GLU A 412 29.50 -37.75 6.60
N LEU A 413 28.78 -38.37 5.66
CA LEU A 413 28.46 -37.79 4.36
C LEU A 413 27.06 -37.16 4.34
N THR A 414 26.96 -35.94 3.84
CA THR A 414 25.69 -35.30 3.46
C THR A 414 25.78 -34.81 2.02
N VAL A 415 24.77 -35.12 1.20
CA VAL A 415 24.76 -34.82 -0.23
C VAL A 415 23.53 -33.98 -0.57
N ASN A 416 23.73 -32.91 -1.34
CA ASN A 416 22.64 -32.15 -1.95
C ASN A 416 22.59 -32.49 -3.44
N ILE A 417 21.41 -32.88 -3.92
CA ILE A 417 21.16 -33.24 -5.33
C ILE A 417 20.48 -32.07 -6.02
N LEU A 418 21.14 -31.57 -7.06
CA LEU A 418 20.75 -30.35 -7.76
C LEU A 418 20.32 -30.67 -9.18
N THR A 419 19.18 -30.14 -9.60
CA THR A 419 18.69 -30.31 -10.97
C THR A 419 19.44 -29.36 -11.91
N MET A 420 20.23 -29.90 -12.83
CA MET A 420 21.13 -29.11 -13.71
C MET A 420 20.42 -27.98 -14.49
N GLY A 421 19.12 -28.11 -14.78
CA GLY A 421 18.35 -27.06 -15.48
C GLY A 421 17.94 -25.86 -14.63
N TYR A 422 17.98 -25.96 -13.29
CA TYR A 422 17.60 -24.90 -12.37
C TYR A 422 18.81 -24.15 -11.81
N TRP A 423 19.94 -24.84 -11.64
CA TRP A 423 21.15 -24.28 -11.05
C TRP A 423 22.11 -23.69 -12.10
N PRO A 424 22.99 -22.76 -11.71
CA PRO A 424 24.06 -22.28 -12.59
C PRO A 424 24.92 -23.41 -13.15
N THR A 425 25.41 -23.23 -14.37
CA THR A 425 26.35 -24.19 -14.96
C THR A 425 27.72 -24.06 -14.29
N TYR A 426 28.07 -25.05 -13.48
CA TYR A 426 29.40 -25.18 -12.86
C TYR A 426 30.34 -25.93 -13.79
N VAL A 427 31.57 -25.44 -13.92
CA VAL A 427 32.63 -26.13 -14.66
C VAL A 427 33.13 -27.28 -13.79
N PRO A 428 33.04 -28.54 -14.27
CA PRO A 428 33.59 -29.67 -13.53
C PRO A 428 35.11 -29.54 -13.42
N MET A 429 35.63 -29.79 -12.22
CA MET A 429 37.07 -29.83 -11.95
C MET A 429 37.44 -31.24 -11.51
N GLU A 430 38.36 -31.85 -12.24
CA GLU A 430 38.92 -33.14 -11.85
C GLU A 430 39.93 -32.94 -10.72
N VAL A 431 39.75 -33.67 -9.62
CA VAL A 431 40.62 -33.60 -8.45
C VAL A 431 40.85 -35.01 -7.91
N HIS A 432 42.02 -35.25 -7.32
CA HIS A 432 42.40 -36.56 -6.77
C HIS A 432 41.83 -36.75 -5.35
N LEU A 433 40.60 -37.25 -5.25
CA LEU A 433 39.98 -37.51 -3.96
C LEU A 433 40.62 -38.70 -3.21
N PRO A 434 40.71 -38.65 -1.87
CA PRO A 434 41.13 -39.79 -1.07
C PRO A 434 40.26 -41.04 -1.34
N PRO A 435 40.83 -42.26 -1.33
CA PRO A 435 40.10 -43.49 -1.65
C PRO A 435 38.84 -43.71 -0.80
N GLU A 436 38.87 -43.31 0.48
CA GLU A 436 37.72 -43.41 1.37
C GLU A 436 36.53 -42.54 0.92
N MET A 437 36.81 -41.32 0.42
CA MET A 437 35.78 -40.41 -0.08
C MET A 437 35.19 -40.93 -1.40
N VAL A 438 36.02 -41.46 -2.30
CA VAL A 438 35.57 -42.07 -3.56
C VAL A 438 34.62 -43.24 -3.29
N LYS A 439 34.95 -44.09 -2.31
CA LYS A 439 34.09 -45.21 -1.91
C LYS A 439 32.70 -44.73 -1.45
N LEU A 440 32.64 -43.68 -0.64
CA LEU A 440 31.37 -43.11 -0.19
C LEU A 440 30.55 -42.49 -1.34
N GLN A 441 31.22 -41.82 -2.28
CA GLN A 441 30.57 -41.28 -3.48
C GLN A 441 29.94 -42.40 -4.32
N GLU A 442 30.62 -43.52 -4.52
CA GLU A 442 30.10 -44.64 -5.30
C GLU A 442 28.96 -45.39 -4.59
N ILE A 443 29.02 -45.53 -3.25
CA ILE A 443 27.90 -46.09 -2.46
C ILE A 443 26.66 -45.22 -2.62
N PHE A 444 26.80 -43.89 -2.44
CA PHE A 444 25.68 -42.96 -2.61
C PHE A 444 25.14 -42.98 -4.04
N LYS A 445 26.01 -42.98 -5.04
CA LYS A 445 25.64 -43.04 -6.46
C LYS A 445 24.84 -44.30 -6.79
N THR A 446 25.26 -45.45 -6.26
CA THR A 446 24.55 -46.73 -6.43
C THR A 446 23.17 -46.67 -5.80
N PHE A 447 23.06 -46.15 -4.57
CA PHE A 447 21.77 -45.93 -3.90
C PHE A 447 20.84 -45.01 -4.71
N TYR A 448 21.35 -43.87 -5.16
CA TYR A 448 20.56 -42.87 -5.87
C TYR A 448 20.07 -43.40 -7.22
N LEU A 449 20.95 -43.99 -8.03
CA LEU A 449 20.61 -44.53 -9.35
C LEU A 449 19.69 -45.76 -9.25
N GLY A 450 19.80 -46.55 -8.17
CA GLY A 450 18.90 -47.67 -7.91
C GLY A 450 17.46 -47.24 -7.61
N LYS A 451 17.25 -46.05 -7.04
CA LYS A 451 15.91 -45.47 -6.79
C LYS A 451 15.42 -44.56 -7.91
N HIS A 452 16.33 -43.94 -8.66
CA HIS A 452 16.01 -42.97 -9.69
C HIS A 452 16.57 -43.40 -11.05
N SER A 453 15.94 -44.40 -11.65
CA SER A 453 16.29 -44.95 -12.96
C SER A 453 16.27 -43.88 -14.06
N GLY A 454 17.22 -43.97 -14.99
CA GLY A 454 17.32 -43.06 -16.14
C GLY A 454 17.99 -41.71 -15.86
N ARG A 455 18.54 -41.50 -14.66
CA ARG A 455 19.31 -40.29 -14.31
C ARG A 455 20.82 -40.53 -14.43
N LYS A 456 21.58 -39.44 -14.59
CA LYS A 456 23.05 -39.41 -14.50
C LYS A 456 23.45 -38.42 -13.43
N LEU A 457 24.42 -38.79 -12.60
CA LEU A 457 25.01 -37.90 -11.59
C LEU A 457 26.35 -37.36 -12.08
N GLN A 458 26.64 -36.11 -11.71
CA GLN A 458 27.93 -35.46 -11.91
C GLN A 458 28.29 -34.72 -10.62
N TRP A 459 29.42 -35.09 -10.01
CA TRP A 459 29.90 -34.45 -8.78
C TRP A 459 30.53 -33.09 -9.09
N GLN A 460 30.28 -32.11 -8.23
CA GLN A 460 30.81 -30.75 -8.35
C GLN A 460 31.72 -30.44 -7.16
N SER A 461 33.02 -30.66 -7.35
CA SER A 461 34.04 -30.52 -6.29
C SER A 461 34.16 -29.09 -5.75
N THR A 462 33.91 -28.10 -6.60
CA THR A 462 33.94 -26.65 -6.28
C THR A 462 32.94 -26.24 -5.19
N LEU A 463 31.83 -26.98 -5.06
CA LEU A 463 30.78 -26.71 -4.06
C LEU A 463 30.95 -27.54 -2.78
N GLY A 464 31.91 -28.47 -2.78
CA GLY A 464 32.17 -29.38 -1.68
C GLY A 464 32.77 -28.67 -0.46
N HIS A 465 32.36 -29.09 0.73
CA HIS A 465 32.97 -28.65 1.98
C HIS A 465 32.99 -29.78 3.00
N CYS A 466 33.94 -29.73 3.92
CA CYS A 466 34.15 -30.74 4.94
C CYS A 466 34.41 -30.11 6.30
N VAL A 467 34.27 -30.93 7.35
CA VAL A 467 34.71 -30.58 8.71
C VAL A 467 35.85 -31.51 9.08
N LEU A 468 37.03 -30.95 9.29
CA LEU A 468 38.22 -31.68 9.69
C LEU A 468 38.45 -31.52 11.19
N LYS A 469 38.79 -32.62 11.86
CA LYS A 469 39.32 -32.57 13.22
C LYS A 469 40.83 -32.40 13.12
N ALA A 470 41.34 -31.28 13.62
CA ALA A 470 42.75 -30.95 13.61
C ALA A 470 43.31 -31.02 15.04
N GLU A 471 44.47 -31.66 15.18
CA GLU A 471 45.17 -31.80 16.45
C GLU A 471 46.40 -30.88 16.44
N PHE A 472 46.32 -29.77 17.17
CA PHE A 472 47.43 -28.82 17.35
C PHE A 472 48.00 -28.93 18.77
N LYS A 473 49.20 -28.39 19.00
CA LYS A 473 49.86 -28.38 20.32
C LYS A 473 48.99 -27.76 21.43
N GLU A 474 48.24 -26.71 21.11
CA GLU A 474 47.36 -26.02 22.07
C GLU A 474 45.97 -26.66 22.21
N GLY A 475 45.70 -27.77 21.53
CA GLY A 475 44.49 -28.56 21.66
C GLY A 475 43.76 -28.81 20.35
N LYS A 476 42.72 -29.64 20.45
CA LYS A 476 41.92 -30.09 19.31
C LYS A 476 41.00 -28.97 18.80
N LYS A 477 40.86 -28.86 17.49
CA LYS A 477 39.99 -27.90 16.80
C LYS A 477 39.21 -28.58 15.69
N GLU A 478 38.08 -28.00 15.31
CA GLU A 478 37.32 -28.40 14.12
C GLU A 478 37.42 -27.32 13.05
N LEU A 479 37.92 -27.67 11.87
CA LEU A 479 38.08 -26.78 10.74
C LEU A 479 36.98 -27.05 9.72
N GLN A 480 36.10 -26.07 9.51
CA GLN A 480 35.14 -26.09 8.40
C GLN A 480 35.81 -25.46 7.17
N VAL A 481 36.10 -26.30 6.20
CA VAL A 481 36.95 -26.01 5.04
C VAL A 481 36.27 -26.46 3.74
N SER A 482 36.67 -25.91 2.60
CA SER A 482 36.25 -26.42 1.29
C SER A 482 36.87 -27.79 1.01
N LEU A 483 36.38 -28.47 -0.03
CA LEU A 483 36.95 -29.73 -0.48
C LEU A 483 38.40 -29.56 -0.93
N PHE A 484 38.72 -28.48 -1.66
CA PHE A 484 40.09 -28.17 -2.08
C PHE A 484 41.02 -27.94 -0.89
N GLN A 485 40.57 -27.16 0.10
CA GLN A 485 41.32 -26.98 1.35
C GLN A 485 41.52 -28.30 2.10
N THR A 486 40.51 -29.17 2.08
CA THR A 486 40.59 -30.50 2.73
C THR A 486 41.68 -31.35 2.10
N MET A 487 41.71 -31.41 0.77
CA MET A 487 42.71 -32.20 0.04
C MET A 487 44.13 -31.72 0.34
N VAL A 488 44.36 -30.41 0.35
CA VAL A 488 45.66 -29.82 0.71
C VAL A 488 46.04 -30.16 2.16
N LEU A 489 45.12 -30.00 3.12
CA LEU A 489 45.41 -30.25 4.53
C LEU A 489 45.67 -31.72 4.84
N LEU A 490 45.01 -32.65 4.16
CA LEU A 490 45.21 -34.09 4.37
C LEU A 490 46.61 -34.57 3.98
N MET A 491 47.29 -33.89 3.04
CA MET A 491 48.67 -34.20 2.68
C MET A 491 49.64 -34.07 3.86
N PHE A 492 49.36 -33.15 4.78
CA PHE A 492 50.21 -32.89 5.95
C PHE A 492 50.10 -33.96 7.05
N ASN A 493 49.27 -34.99 6.87
CA ASN A 493 49.28 -36.17 7.74
C ASN A 493 50.46 -37.12 7.43
N GLU A 494 51.00 -37.06 6.20
CA GLU A 494 52.06 -37.96 5.71
C GLU A 494 53.37 -37.23 5.35
N GLY A 495 53.38 -35.88 5.39
CA GLY A 495 54.57 -35.07 5.14
C GLY A 495 54.55 -33.72 5.85
N GLU A 496 55.73 -33.11 6.03
CA GLU A 496 55.90 -31.92 6.87
C GLU A 496 55.96 -30.60 6.07
N GLU A 497 56.50 -30.65 4.85
CA GLU A 497 56.72 -29.47 3.99
C GLU A 497 56.42 -29.85 2.53
N PHE A 498 55.66 -28.99 1.83
CA PHE A 498 55.37 -29.15 0.41
C PHE A 498 55.49 -27.82 -0.33
N SER A 499 56.03 -27.86 -1.55
CA SER A 499 56.03 -26.76 -2.51
C SER A 499 54.69 -26.65 -3.25
N LEU A 500 54.42 -25.50 -3.89
CA LEU A 500 53.22 -25.31 -4.70
C LEU A 500 53.04 -26.40 -5.76
N GLU A 501 54.11 -26.77 -6.47
CA GLU A 501 54.09 -27.77 -7.55
C GLU A 501 53.79 -29.19 -7.02
N GLU A 502 54.32 -29.56 -5.86
CA GLU A 502 54.04 -30.85 -5.22
C GLU A 502 52.57 -30.95 -4.81
N ILE A 503 52.02 -29.88 -4.23
CA ILE A 503 50.59 -29.83 -3.85
C ILE A 503 49.71 -29.89 -5.10
N LYS A 504 50.08 -29.19 -6.16
CA LYS A 504 49.35 -29.19 -7.44
C LYS A 504 49.31 -30.59 -8.06
N HIS A 505 50.45 -31.27 -8.11
CA HIS A 505 50.54 -32.62 -8.66
C HIS A 505 49.73 -33.63 -7.84
N ALA A 506 49.82 -33.57 -6.51
CA ALA A 506 49.12 -34.50 -5.63
C ALA A 506 47.60 -34.30 -5.65
N THR A 507 47.13 -33.04 -5.63
CA THR A 507 45.69 -32.73 -5.51
C THR A 507 44.97 -32.64 -6.86
N GLY A 508 45.67 -32.32 -7.94
CA GLY A 508 45.10 -32.08 -9.26
C GLY A 508 44.33 -30.75 -9.40
N ILE A 509 44.44 -29.85 -8.42
CA ILE A 509 43.72 -28.56 -8.44
C ILE A 509 44.36 -27.62 -9.46
N GLU A 510 43.54 -26.91 -10.24
CA GLU A 510 43.98 -25.90 -11.19
C GLU A 510 44.74 -24.76 -10.50
N ASP A 511 45.76 -24.20 -11.16
CA ASP A 511 46.70 -23.23 -10.60
C ASP A 511 46.03 -22.02 -9.94
N GLY A 512 45.08 -21.37 -10.64
CA GLY A 512 44.37 -20.20 -10.12
C GLY A 512 43.53 -20.51 -8.87
N GLU A 513 42.89 -21.69 -8.83
CA GLU A 513 42.12 -22.13 -7.67
C GLU A 513 43.01 -22.56 -6.51
N LEU A 514 44.13 -23.22 -6.82
CA LEU A 514 45.10 -23.68 -5.83
C LEU A 514 45.75 -22.50 -5.10
N ARG A 515 46.15 -21.44 -5.83
CA ARG A 515 46.70 -20.22 -5.20
C ARG A 515 45.71 -19.56 -4.26
N ARG A 516 44.43 -19.47 -4.63
CA ARG A 516 43.36 -18.95 -3.73
C ARG A 516 43.15 -19.84 -2.51
N THR A 517 43.15 -21.16 -2.73
CA THR A 517 43.06 -22.17 -1.67
C THR A 517 44.19 -21.99 -0.66
N LEU A 518 45.44 -21.92 -1.11
CA LEU A 518 46.62 -21.74 -0.27
C LEU A 518 46.68 -20.35 0.38
N GLN A 519 46.28 -19.30 -0.33
CA GLN A 519 46.17 -17.95 0.23
C GLN A 519 45.22 -17.93 1.43
N SER A 520 44.09 -18.65 1.35
CA SER A 520 43.13 -18.75 2.46
C SER A 520 43.67 -19.50 3.68
N LEU A 521 44.50 -20.53 3.46
CA LEU A 521 45.08 -21.37 4.51
C LEU A 521 46.32 -20.74 5.17
N ALA A 522 47.13 -20.00 4.41
CA ALA A 522 48.45 -19.51 4.84
C ALA A 522 48.53 -18.00 5.04
N CYS A 523 47.83 -17.21 4.22
CA CYS A 523 47.93 -15.74 4.21
C CYS A 523 46.73 -15.06 4.89
N GLY A 524 45.65 -15.82 5.13
CA GLY A 524 44.41 -15.34 5.73
C GLY A 524 44.49 -15.00 7.22
N LYS A 525 43.30 -14.81 7.83
CA LYS A 525 43.16 -14.54 9.28
C LYS A 525 43.46 -15.78 10.13
N ALA A 526 43.01 -16.95 9.68
CA ALA A 526 43.27 -18.23 10.32
C ALA A 526 44.39 -18.94 9.54
N ARG A 527 45.62 -18.74 9.98
CA ARG A 527 46.83 -19.26 9.31
C ARG A 527 47.15 -20.66 9.81
N VAL A 528 46.46 -21.64 9.25
CA VAL A 528 46.67 -23.06 9.57
C VAL A 528 47.96 -23.58 8.93
N LEU A 529 48.35 -22.99 7.80
CA LEU A 529 49.65 -23.23 7.17
C LEU A 529 50.55 -22.00 7.34
N ALA A 530 51.86 -22.22 7.37
CA ALA A 530 52.85 -21.15 7.28
C ALA A 530 53.54 -21.20 5.90
N LYS A 531 53.59 -20.04 5.23
CA LYS A 531 54.22 -19.85 3.92
C LYS A 531 55.65 -19.35 4.07
N ASN A 532 56.58 -19.95 3.34
CA ASN A 532 57.97 -19.54 3.22
C ASN A 532 58.32 -19.29 1.74
N PRO A 533 58.70 -18.06 1.35
CA PRO A 533 58.77 -16.81 2.14
C PRO A 533 57.40 -16.23 2.50
N LYS A 534 57.30 -15.52 3.64
CA LYS A 534 56.06 -14.86 4.08
C LYS A 534 55.67 -13.73 3.12
N GLY A 535 54.42 -13.72 2.68
CA GLY A 535 53.88 -12.74 1.74
C GLY A 535 52.36 -12.75 1.75
N LYS A 536 51.72 -11.85 1.00
CA LYS A 536 50.26 -11.84 0.80
C LYS A 536 49.81 -12.73 -0.35
N ASP A 537 50.70 -12.92 -1.32
CA ASP A 537 50.45 -13.65 -2.56
C ASP A 537 51.24 -14.96 -2.59
N ILE A 538 50.78 -15.89 -3.44
CA ILE A 538 51.34 -17.23 -3.61
C ILE A 538 52.13 -17.27 -4.92
N GLU A 539 53.43 -17.53 -4.82
CA GLU A 539 54.40 -17.61 -5.91
C GLU A 539 54.88 -19.06 -6.12
N ASP A 540 55.45 -19.35 -7.29
CA ASP A 540 55.79 -20.72 -7.70
C ASP A 540 56.84 -21.40 -6.81
N GLY A 541 57.76 -20.62 -6.23
CA GLY A 541 58.80 -21.10 -5.33
C GLY A 541 58.37 -21.21 -3.86
N ASP A 542 57.12 -20.89 -3.54
CA ASP A 542 56.65 -20.90 -2.16
C ASP A 542 56.52 -22.33 -1.62
N LYS A 543 56.91 -22.48 -0.35
CA LYS A 543 56.75 -23.71 0.43
C LYS A 543 55.81 -23.50 1.59
N PHE A 544 55.09 -24.56 1.95
CA PHE A 544 54.06 -24.57 2.97
C PHE A 544 54.35 -25.64 4.01
N ILE A 545 54.26 -25.24 5.28
CA ILE A 545 54.39 -26.13 6.44
C ILE A 545 53.16 -26.01 7.35
N CYS A 546 52.85 -27.05 8.11
CA CYS A 546 51.80 -26.99 9.13
C CYS A 546 52.18 -25.99 10.23
N ASN A 547 51.27 -25.09 10.61
CA ASN A 547 51.52 -24.12 11.67
C ASN A 547 51.19 -24.73 13.04
N ASP A 548 52.20 -25.35 13.67
CA ASP A 548 52.09 -25.93 15.01
C ASP A 548 51.69 -24.93 16.11
N ASP A 549 52.03 -23.65 15.92
CA ASP A 549 51.76 -22.57 16.88
C ASP A 549 50.39 -21.91 16.64
N PHE A 550 49.50 -22.56 15.89
CA PHE A 550 48.19 -22.03 15.56
C PHE A 550 47.32 -21.82 16.80
N LYS A 551 47.00 -20.55 17.11
CA LYS A 551 46.12 -20.17 18.23
C LYS A 551 44.81 -19.59 17.72
N HIS A 552 43.68 -20.09 18.25
CA HIS A 552 42.36 -19.53 17.97
C HIS A 552 41.38 -19.70 19.12
N LYS A 553 40.62 -18.64 19.44
CA LYS A 553 39.67 -18.61 20.56
C LYS A 553 38.51 -19.60 20.41
N LEU A 554 38.01 -19.78 19.19
CA LEU A 554 36.91 -20.71 18.91
C LEU A 554 37.42 -22.14 18.69
N PHE A 555 36.64 -23.12 19.12
CA PHE A 555 36.88 -24.55 18.86
C PHE A 555 36.60 -24.90 17.38
N ARG A 556 35.46 -24.44 16.85
CA ARG A 556 35.07 -24.64 15.44
C ARG A 556 35.35 -23.37 14.63
N ILE A 557 36.14 -23.51 13.56
CA ILE A 557 36.73 -22.40 12.80
C ILE A 557 36.35 -22.56 11.33
N LYS A 558 35.81 -21.50 10.72
CA LYS A 558 35.44 -21.47 9.29
C LYS A 558 36.52 -20.74 8.49
N ILE A 559 37.26 -21.47 7.65
CA ILE A 559 38.42 -20.93 6.89
C ILE A 559 38.04 -20.61 5.44
N ASN A 560 36.85 -21.03 5.00
CA ASN A 560 36.37 -20.92 3.62
C ASN A 560 35.95 -19.49 3.18
N GLN A 561 36.47 -18.41 3.78
CA GLN A 561 35.97 -17.04 3.54
C GLN A 561 36.46 -16.40 2.22
N ILE A 562 37.57 -16.87 1.65
CA ILE A 562 38.17 -16.29 0.44
C ILE A 562 37.53 -16.86 -0.83
N GLN A 563 37.24 -18.17 -0.88
CA GLN A 563 36.59 -18.84 -2.02
C GLN A 563 35.10 -18.49 -2.17
N MET A 564 34.45 -17.96 -1.12
CA MET A 564 33.04 -17.57 -1.17
C MET A 564 32.80 -16.19 -1.79
N LYS A 565 33.83 -15.47 -2.21
CA LYS A 565 33.69 -14.16 -2.87
C LYS A 565 33.70 -14.34 -4.39
N GLU A 566 32.64 -13.87 -5.04
CA GLU A 566 32.56 -13.73 -6.50
C GLU A 566 33.74 -12.89 -6.99
N THR A 567 34.46 -13.41 -8.00
CA THR A 567 35.55 -12.68 -8.67
C THR A 567 35.01 -11.70 -9.70
N VAL A 568 35.83 -10.72 -10.10
CA VAL A 568 35.44 -9.75 -11.13
C VAL A 568 35.26 -10.47 -12.47
N GLU A 569 36.08 -11.49 -12.73
CA GLU A 569 36.02 -12.35 -13.90
C GLU A 569 34.74 -13.19 -13.93
N GLU A 570 34.34 -13.80 -12.81
CA GLU A 570 33.08 -14.54 -12.69
C GLU A 570 31.85 -13.64 -12.87
N GLN A 571 31.88 -12.43 -12.29
CA GLN A 571 30.82 -11.44 -12.43
C GLN A 571 30.68 -10.98 -13.89
N ALA A 572 31.80 -10.67 -14.55
CA ALA A 572 31.82 -10.29 -15.96
C ALA A 572 31.34 -11.44 -16.86
N SER A 573 31.79 -12.67 -16.60
CA SER A 573 31.39 -13.86 -17.36
C SER A 573 29.89 -14.15 -17.22
N THR A 574 29.34 -14.04 -16.01
CA THR A 574 27.91 -14.26 -15.76
C THR A 574 27.08 -13.18 -16.44
N THR A 575 27.52 -11.93 -16.40
CA THR A 575 26.85 -10.82 -17.10
C THR A 575 26.85 -11.04 -18.61
N GLU A 576 27.99 -11.45 -19.19
CA GLU A 576 28.11 -11.75 -20.62
C GLU A 576 27.20 -12.91 -21.04
N ARG A 577 27.13 -13.99 -20.25
CA ARG A 577 26.21 -15.10 -20.50
C ARG A 577 24.75 -14.65 -20.52
N VAL A 578 24.34 -13.77 -19.60
CA VAL A 578 22.97 -13.22 -19.59
C VAL A 578 22.69 -12.44 -20.88
N PHE A 579 23.66 -11.67 -21.38
CA PHE A 579 23.50 -10.97 -22.66
C PHE A 579 23.36 -11.94 -23.83
N GLN A 580 24.15 -13.01 -23.87
CA GLN A 580 24.05 -14.04 -24.92
C GLN A 580 22.71 -14.79 -24.86
N ASP A 581 22.25 -15.18 -23.67
CA ASP A 581 20.93 -15.80 -23.47
C ASP A 581 19.79 -14.91 -23.97
N ARG A 582 19.87 -13.59 -23.74
CA ARG A 582 18.90 -12.62 -24.27
C ARG A 582 18.88 -12.61 -25.79
N GLN A 583 20.02 -12.77 -26.46
CA GLN A 583 20.07 -12.85 -27.93
C GLN A 583 19.34 -14.09 -28.45
N TYR A 584 19.53 -15.25 -27.82
CA TYR A 584 18.81 -16.47 -28.20
C TYR A 584 17.30 -16.35 -27.97
N GLN A 585 16.88 -15.69 -26.89
CA GLN A 585 15.46 -15.43 -26.64
C GLN A 585 14.84 -14.49 -27.69
N ILE A 586 15.57 -13.46 -28.12
CA ILE A 586 15.14 -12.58 -29.22
C ILE A 586 14.98 -13.39 -30.51
N ASP A 587 15.98 -14.20 -30.87
CA ASP A 587 15.94 -15.03 -32.07
C ASP A 587 14.74 -15.99 -32.05
N ALA A 588 14.54 -16.71 -30.94
CA ALA A 588 13.43 -17.63 -30.78
C ALA A 588 12.06 -16.93 -30.82
N ALA A 589 11.95 -15.72 -30.27
CA ALA A 589 10.74 -14.91 -30.34
C ALA A 589 10.42 -14.50 -31.79
N ILE A 590 11.39 -13.94 -32.51
CA ILE A 590 11.25 -13.55 -33.92
C ILE A 590 10.84 -14.76 -34.77
N VAL A 591 11.53 -15.89 -34.64
CA VAL A 591 11.22 -17.11 -35.41
C VAL A 591 9.81 -17.61 -35.11
N ARG A 592 9.36 -17.62 -33.84
CA ARG A 592 7.98 -18.03 -33.50
C ARG A 592 6.92 -17.10 -34.10
N ILE A 593 7.14 -15.78 -34.01
CA ILE A 593 6.23 -14.78 -34.58
C ILE A 593 6.16 -14.94 -36.10
N MET A 594 7.31 -14.98 -36.77
CA MET A 594 7.40 -15.12 -38.23
C MET A 594 6.81 -16.44 -38.71
N LYS A 595 7.04 -17.54 -38.00
CA LYS A 595 6.45 -18.85 -38.33
C LYS A 595 4.92 -18.83 -38.28
N MET A 596 4.34 -18.09 -37.34
CA MET A 596 2.88 -17.97 -37.16
C MET A 596 2.25 -16.99 -38.16
N ARG A 597 2.84 -15.81 -38.34
CA ARG A 597 2.29 -14.73 -39.18
C ARG A 597 2.62 -14.89 -40.66
N LYS A 598 3.68 -15.62 -40.99
CA LYS A 598 4.28 -15.83 -42.33
C LYS A 598 4.85 -14.57 -42.99
N THR A 599 4.14 -13.45 -42.90
CA THR A 599 4.54 -12.17 -43.45
C THR A 599 4.19 -11.07 -42.46
N LEU A 600 5.15 -10.17 -42.16
CA LEU A 600 4.95 -9.11 -41.19
C LEU A 600 5.80 -7.87 -41.53
N SER A 601 5.27 -6.67 -41.26
CA SER A 601 6.03 -5.43 -41.41
C SER A 601 7.01 -5.24 -40.24
N HIS A 602 8.07 -4.48 -40.46
CA HIS A 602 9.10 -4.22 -39.45
C HIS A 602 8.51 -3.64 -38.15
N ASN A 603 7.66 -2.62 -38.25
CA ASN A 603 7.06 -1.99 -37.06
C ASN A 603 6.15 -2.95 -36.28
N LEU A 604 5.39 -3.80 -36.99
CA LEU A 604 4.54 -4.80 -36.35
C LEU A 604 5.37 -5.92 -35.70
N LEU A 605 6.43 -6.37 -36.36
CA LEU A 605 7.36 -7.36 -35.81
C LEU A 605 8.03 -6.83 -34.53
N VAL A 606 8.55 -5.59 -34.58
CA VAL A 606 9.17 -4.94 -33.43
C VAL A 606 8.17 -4.83 -32.27
N SER A 607 6.94 -4.42 -32.54
CA SER A 607 5.86 -4.34 -31.52
C SER A 607 5.53 -5.72 -30.92
N GLU A 608 5.35 -6.76 -31.74
CA GLU A 608 5.08 -8.12 -31.23
C GLU A 608 6.27 -8.69 -30.44
N VAL A 609 7.50 -8.42 -30.87
CA VAL A 609 8.72 -8.83 -30.14
C VAL A 609 8.80 -8.13 -28.78
N TYR A 610 8.54 -6.82 -28.70
CA TYR A 610 8.50 -6.12 -27.41
C TYR A 610 7.39 -6.62 -26.48
N ASN A 611 6.24 -7.01 -27.03
CA ASN A 611 5.15 -7.57 -26.22
C ASN A 611 5.49 -8.99 -25.69
N GLN A 612 6.25 -9.77 -26.46
CA GLN A 612 6.62 -11.13 -26.08
C GLN A 612 7.83 -11.18 -25.13
N LEU A 613 8.80 -10.30 -25.32
CA LEU A 613 10.01 -10.23 -24.49
C LEU A 613 9.75 -9.48 -23.18
N LYS A 614 10.36 -9.96 -22.10
CA LYS A 614 10.21 -9.39 -20.75
C LYS A 614 11.39 -8.53 -20.32
N PHE A 615 12.33 -8.24 -21.23
CA PHE A 615 13.49 -7.39 -20.95
C PHE A 615 13.63 -6.31 -22.02
N PRO A 616 14.25 -5.15 -21.67
CA PRO A 616 14.50 -4.10 -22.64
C PRO A 616 15.45 -4.57 -23.75
N VAL A 617 15.03 -4.43 -25.00
CA VAL A 617 15.87 -4.68 -26.19
C VAL A 617 16.21 -3.35 -26.83
N LYS A 618 17.50 -3.10 -27.10
CA LYS A 618 17.88 -1.90 -27.84
C LYS A 618 17.50 -2.08 -29.32
N PRO A 619 16.95 -1.06 -30.00
CA PRO A 619 16.61 -1.16 -31.42
C PRO A 619 17.78 -1.61 -32.31
N ALA A 620 19.00 -1.19 -31.99
CA ALA A 620 20.21 -1.59 -32.71
C ALA A 620 20.51 -3.10 -32.59
N ASP A 621 20.29 -3.68 -31.41
CA ASP A 621 20.52 -5.11 -31.17
C ASP A 621 19.45 -5.94 -31.88
N LEU A 622 18.19 -5.49 -31.83
CA LEU A 622 17.09 -6.14 -32.56
C LEU A 622 17.35 -6.15 -34.08
N LYS A 623 17.84 -5.04 -34.63
CA LYS A 623 18.20 -4.96 -36.06
C LYS A 623 19.29 -5.98 -36.41
N LYS A 624 20.36 -6.06 -35.60
CA LYS A 624 21.43 -7.07 -35.79
C LYS A 624 20.89 -8.49 -35.73
N ARG A 625 19.92 -8.77 -34.85
CA ARG A 625 19.30 -10.10 -34.74
C ARG A 625 18.46 -10.46 -35.96
N ILE A 626 17.67 -9.52 -36.49
CA ILE A 626 16.92 -9.71 -37.74
C ILE A 626 17.88 -9.98 -38.90
N GLU A 627 18.96 -9.20 -39.05
CA GLU A 627 19.97 -9.43 -40.10
C GLU A 627 20.59 -10.83 -39.99
N SER A 628 20.98 -11.25 -38.78
CA SER A 628 21.50 -12.61 -38.56
C SER A 628 20.48 -13.72 -38.82
N LEU A 629 19.18 -13.47 -38.69
CA LEU A 629 18.13 -14.44 -39.06
C LEU A 629 17.89 -14.49 -40.57
N ILE A 630 18.12 -13.38 -41.28
CA ILE A 630 18.11 -13.33 -42.74
C ILE A 630 19.30 -14.08 -43.31
N ASP A 631 20.50 -13.82 -42.79
CA ASP A 631 21.74 -14.50 -43.23
C ASP A 631 21.73 -16.01 -42.97
N ARG A 632 20.87 -16.48 -42.05
CA ARG A 632 20.67 -17.90 -41.72
C ARG A 632 19.43 -18.50 -42.37
N ASP A 633 18.81 -17.82 -43.33
CA ASP A 633 17.66 -18.27 -44.10
C ASP A 633 16.39 -18.61 -43.28
N TYR A 634 16.22 -18.02 -42.09
CA TYR A 634 14.97 -18.17 -41.33
C TYR A 634 13.85 -17.25 -41.85
N MET A 635 14.24 -16.11 -42.45
CA MET A 635 13.34 -15.09 -42.98
C MET A 635 14.03 -14.27 -44.07
N GLU A 636 13.29 -13.67 -45.00
CA GLU A 636 13.83 -12.77 -46.03
C GLU A 636 13.10 -11.43 -46.00
N ARG A 637 13.73 -10.42 -46.62
CA ARG A 637 13.04 -9.18 -46.96
C ARG A 637 12.18 -9.42 -48.19
N ASP A 638 11.00 -8.82 -48.19
CA ASP A 638 10.15 -8.81 -49.37
C ASP A 638 10.86 -8.12 -50.55
N LYS A 639 10.63 -8.62 -51.77
CA LYS A 639 11.31 -8.15 -52.99
C LYS A 639 10.89 -6.75 -53.39
N GLU A 640 9.68 -6.34 -53.06
CA GLU A 640 9.13 -5.03 -53.41
C GLU A 640 9.14 -4.05 -52.23
N ASN A 641 9.09 -4.56 -50.99
CA ASN A 641 9.03 -3.73 -49.78
C ASN A 641 10.10 -4.11 -48.72
N PRO A 642 11.19 -3.33 -48.61
CA PRO A 642 12.25 -3.57 -47.62
C PRO A 642 11.80 -3.49 -46.14
N ASN A 643 10.62 -2.94 -45.86
CA ASN A 643 10.00 -2.85 -44.54
C ASN A 643 9.11 -4.05 -44.21
N GLN A 644 9.10 -5.08 -45.06
CA GLN A 644 8.30 -6.29 -44.91
C GLN A 644 9.21 -7.51 -44.93
N TYR A 645 8.90 -8.47 -44.07
CA TYR A 645 9.63 -9.72 -43.94
C TYR A 645 8.73 -10.91 -44.24
N ASN A 646 9.29 -11.93 -44.89
CA ASN A 646 8.64 -13.21 -45.18
C ASN A 646 9.39 -14.35 -44.49
N TYR A 647 8.68 -15.34 -43.97
CA TYR A 647 9.26 -16.50 -43.30
C TYR A 647 9.60 -17.61 -44.31
N ILE A 648 10.80 -18.19 -44.25
CA ILE A 648 11.31 -19.13 -45.28
C ILE A 648 11.37 -20.59 -44.80
N ALA A 649 11.55 -20.83 -43.49
CA ALA A 649 11.98 -22.13 -42.94
C ALA A 649 10.89 -23.18 -42.65
#